data_AF-A0A1M5W0Q3-F1
#
_entry.id   AF-A0A1M5W0Q3-F1
#
_cell.length_a   1.000
_cell.length_b   1.000
_cell.length_c   1.000
_cell.angle_alpha   90.00
_cell.angle_beta   90.00
_cell.angle_gamma   90.00
#
_symmetry.space_group_name_H-M   'P 1'
#
loop_
_entity.id
_entity.type
_entity.pdbx_description
1 polymer ?
#
loop_
_entity_poly.entity_id
_entity_poly.type
_entity_poly.pdbx_seq_one_letter_code
_entity_poly.pdbx_strand_id
1 'polypeptide(L)'
;MVAPARNTEPPLIELCDIRRSYGGADGAPAVEVLRGLSLKIHAGEFVALVGASGSGKSTLMHILGCLDRPSSGRYLFAGRDIARFTADELAWLRRAAFGFVFQGYHLIRTIDALHNVEVPAVYAGITQAKRESRAELLLSRLGLGDRLAHRPHQLSGGQQQRVSIARALMNGGHIILADEPTGALDSRSGAEVMALLRELAQAGHTVILITHDRDVASQAQRIVEIRDGQIIADTPSDPSAEPQSRTQAANELLSARNFPALMARGVAHAATPVADMLEAVRAAWEVMWVNRFRTMLTLLGIVIGVASVIVMLAIGAGTQETVIAKLATFGVNRMYVIPGGDNERGPGGTLSEADVDIVASVPNVTVAMPFVQGKVTLRAGSVDTSAPLWAVTTDAPKVLSWKPSRGVFFTKEDERNLATVVLLGKRVSERLFGAKNPLGQYVLVNNVPFQVIGELEEKGATSGESDDDDVIMVPFSTGSRRVLGTTNLSWISVLVDNLDIVNETARLITTPLAQAHHIQDFKVYNRAASVKAQEDTQQTLTMMLGLIAAISLVVGGIGVMNIMLMTVKERTREIGIRMATGARERDILRQFLTEAILVSLVGGVAGVVIGLCLGAALIFWDVAIIFSVRAILGAFACALATGLIFGFMPARQAARLDPVVALASE
;
A
#
# COMPACT_ATOMS: atom_id res chain seq x y z
N MET A 1 4.05 -60.62 -48.93
CA MET A 1 4.31 -60.45 -47.49
C MET A 1 5.28 -59.29 -47.33
N VAL A 2 4.78 -58.11 -46.96
CA VAL A 2 5.60 -56.94 -46.63
C VAL A 2 5.95 -57.06 -45.15
N ALA A 3 7.25 -57.09 -44.82
CA ALA A 3 7.71 -57.09 -43.44
C ALA A 3 7.17 -55.83 -42.72
N PRO A 4 6.64 -55.94 -41.49
CA PRO A 4 6.16 -54.76 -40.78
C PRO A 4 7.34 -53.82 -40.52
N ALA A 5 7.21 -52.57 -40.95
CA ALA A 5 8.14 -51.50 -40.60
C ALA A 5 8.25 -51.46 -39.07
N ARG A 6 9.48 -51.57 -38.55
CA ARG A 6 9.75 -51.35 -37.12
C ARG A 6 9.27 -49.93 -36.80
N ASN A 7 8.16 -49.82 -36.06
CA ASN A 7 7.73 -48.56 -35.44
C ASN A 7 8.80 -48.16 -34.41
N THR A 8 9.88 -47.54 -34.87
CA THR A 8 10.88 -46.94 -33.99
C THR A 8 10.25 -45.72 -33.36
N GLU A 9 9.97 -45.78 -32.06
CA GLU A 9 9.60 -44.59 -31.29
C GLU A 9 10.65 -43.48 -31.52
N PRO A 10 10.22 -42.21 -31.62
CA PRO A 10 11.15 -41.11 -31.79
C PRO A 10 12.12 -41.05 -30.60
N PRO A 11 13.37 -40.59 -30.82
CA PRO A 11 14.32 -40.37 -29.74
C PRO A 11 13.74 -39.45 -28.66
N LEU A 12 14.14 -39.67 -27.41
CA LEU A 12 13.70 -38.86 -26.28
C LEU A 12 14.22 -37.42 -26.41
N ILE A 13 15.49 -37.29 -26.82
CA ILE A 13 16.14 -36.01 -27.11
C ILE A 13 16.75 -36.11 -28.51
N GLU A 14 16.42 -35.17 -29.38
CA GLU A 14 17.03 -35.02 -30.70
C GLU A 14 17.45 -33.56 -30.93
N LEU A 15 18.75 -33.38 -31.08
CA LEU A 15 19.40 -32.13 -31.42
C LEU A 15 19.77 -32.16 -32.91
N CYS A 16 19.38 -31.13 -33.66
CA CYS A 16 19.66 -30.99 -35.08
C CYS A 16 20.37 -29.65 -35.33
N ASP A 17 21.63 -29.71 -35.76
CA ASP A 17 22.48 -28.55 -36.10
C ASP A 17 22.43 -27.44 -35.03
N ILE A 18 22.54 -27.83 -33.76
CA ILE A 18 22.48 -26.89 -32.63
C ILE A 18 23.71 -26.00 -32.62
N ARG A 19 23.46 -24.69 -32.65
CA ARG A 19 24.49 -23.66 -32.52
C ARG A 19 24.15 -22.73 -31.36
N ARG A 20 25.18 -22.28 -30.66
CA ARG A 20 25.04 -21.33 -29.55
C ARG A 20 26.18 -20.35 -29.57
N SER A 21 25.83 -19.08 -29.66
CA SER A 21 26.77 -17.96 -29.59
C SER A 21 26.41 -17.07 -28.41
N TYR A 22 27.44 -16.61 -27.69
CA TYR A 22 27.31 -15.61 -26.63
C TYR A 22 28.02 -14.32 -27.06
N GLY A 23 27.62 -13.18 -26.49
CA GLY A 23 28.13 -11.85 -26.88
C GLY A 23 27.47 -11.30 -28.15
N GLY A 24 28.08 -10.28 -28.76
CA GLY A 24 27.54 -9.59 -29.94
C GLY A 24 26.56 -8.44 -29.63
N ALA A 25 26.31 -8.18 -28.35
CA ALA A 25 25.60 -7.01 -27.84
C ALA A 25 26.55 -6.19 -26.95
N ASP A 26 26.32 -4.87 -26.83
CA ASP A 26 27.08 -3.95 -25.96
C ASP A 26 28.61 -3.91 -26.20
N GLY A 27 29.04 -4.13 -27.44
CA GLY A 27 30.45 -3.99 -27.85
C GLY A 27 31.34 -5.22 -27.59
N ALA A 28 30.81 -6.30 -27.00
CA ALA A 28 31.56 -7.54 -26.83
C ALA A 28 31.54 -8.40 -28.13
N PRO A 29 32.67 -8.98 -28.56
CA PRO A 29 32.71 -9.84 -29.75
C PRO A 29 31.85 -11.09 -29.56
N ALA A 30 31.13 -11.48 -30.61
CA ALA A 30 30.33 -12.70 -30.59
C ALA A 30 31.24 -13.93 -30.65
N VAL A 31 31.05 -14.88 -29.73
CA VAL A 31 31.80 -16.15 -29.66
C VAL A 31 30.82 -17.31 -29.84
N GLU A 32 30.99 -18.07 -30.92
CA GLU A 32 30.24 -19.30 -31.18
C GLU A 32 30.86 -20.45 -30.38
N VAL A 33 30.12 -20.91 -29.36
CA VAL A 33 30.53 -21.96 -28.42
C VAL A 33 30.09 -23.35 -28.87
N LEU A 34 28.89 -23.47 -29.46
CA LEU A 34 28.43 -24.71 -30.12
C LEU A 34 28.31 -24.46 -31.61
N ARG A 35 28.90 -25.33 -32.43
CA ARG A 35 29.15 -25.11 -33.86
C ARG A 35 28.48 -26.17 -34.75
N GLY A 36 27.16 -26.33 -34.58
CA GLY A 36 26.35 -27.20 -35.45
C GLY A 36 26.32 -28.66 -35.01
N LEU A 37 25.98 -28.89 -33.74
CA LEU A 37 26.00 -30.20 -33.12
C LEU A 37 24.67 -30.94 -33.33
N SER A 38 24.74 -32.21 -33.75
CA SER A 38 23.57 -33.09 -33.87
C SER A 38 23.74 -34.33 -33.00
N LEU A 39 22.75 -34.65 -32.16
CA LEU A 39 22.82 -35.73 -31.18
C LEU A 39 21.44 -36.33 -30.94
N LYS A 40 21.36 -37.65 -30.84
CA LYS A 40 20.14 -38.37 -30.48
C LYS A 40 20.37 -39.19 -29.22
N ILE A 41 19.48 -39.07 -28.24
CA ILE A 41 19.52 -39.84 -26.99
C ILE A 41 18.17 -40.52 -26.83
N HIS A 42 18.19 -41.84 -26.62
CA HIS A 42 16.98 -42.62 -26.38
C HIS A 42 16.71 -42.77 -24.88
N ALA A 43 15.45 -43.04 -24.54
CA ALA A 43 15.05 -43.21 -23.15
C ALA A 43 15.70 -44.46 -22.53
N GLY A 44 16.23 -44.31 -21.32
CA GLY A 44 16.96 -45.34 -20.57
C GLY A 44 18.43 -45.48 -20.94
N GLU A 45 18.97 -44.60 -21.80
CA GLU A 45 20.41 -44.61 -22.11
C GLU A 45 21.24 -44.00 -20.98
N PHE A 46 22.41 -44.59 -20.72
CA PHE A 46 23.46 -43.99 -19.89
C PHE A 46 24.59 -43.46 -20.78
N VAL A 47 24.60 -42.15 -21.02
CA VAL A 47 25.52 -41.45 -21.93
C VAL A 47 26.49 -40.55 -21.16
N ALA A 48 27.77 -40.62 -21.48
CA ALA A 48 28.78 -39.67 -21.02
C ALA A 48 29.15 -38.66 -22.13
N LEU A 49 29.08 -37.37 -21.82
CA LEU A 49 29.56 -36.26 -22.65
C LEU A 49 30.95 -35.85 -22.16
N VAL A 50 31.99 -36.17 -22.94
CA VAL A 50 33.40 -35.98 -22.57
C VAL A 50 34.05 -34.88 -23.38
N GLY A 51 34.99 -34.13 -22.80
CA GLY A 51 35.78 -33.13 -23.52
C GLY A 51 36.56 -32.19 -22.61
N ALA A 52 37.52 -31.47 -23.18
CA ALA A 52 38.35 -30.51 -22.44
C ALA A 52 37.55 -29.31 -21.89
N SER A 53 38.06 -28.63 -20.86
CA SER A 53 37.44 -27.39 -20.37
C SER A 53 37.28 -26.37 -21.51
N GLY A 54 36.15 -25.67 -21.56
CA GLY A 54 35.83 -24.74 -22.65
C GLY A 54 35.32 -25.38 -23.95
N SER A 55 35.22 -26.71 -24.06
CA SER A 55 34.75 -27.36 -25.30
C SER A 55 33.26 -27.20 -25.61
N GLY A 56 32.49 -26.56 -24.73
CA GLY A 56 31.05 -26.32 -24.89
C GLY A 56 30.13 -27.30 -24.15
N LYS A 57 30.66 -28.25 -23.36
CA LYS A 57 29.87 -29.27 -22.63
C LYS A 57 28.80 -28.67 -21.70
N SER A 58 29.16 -27.71 -20.85
CA SER A 58 28.20 -27.10 -19.92
C SER A 58 27.13 -26.30 -20.66
N THR A 59 27.50 -25.62 -21.75
CA THR A 59 26.52 -24.97 -22.65
C THR A 59 25.55 -25.99 -23.25
N LEU A 60 26.05 -27.14 -23.70
CA LEU A 60 25.21 -28.22 -24.20
C LEU A 60 24.29 -28.78 -23.10
N MET A 61 24.80 -28.96 -21.88
CA MET A 61 24.02 -29.39 -20.71
C MET A 61 22.87 -28.41 -20.42
N HIS A 62 23.14 -27.11 -20.43
CA HIS A 62 22.11 -26.09 -20.23
C HIS A 62 21.01 -26.15 -21.30
N ILE A 63 21.38 -26.39 -22.57
CA ILE A 63 20.41 -26.55 -23.65
C ILE A 63 19.60 -27.85 -23.46
N LEU A 64 20.26 -28.97 -23.16
CA LEU A 64 19.62 -30.26 -22.92
C LEU A 64 18.56 -30.17 -21.81
N GLY A 65 18.91 -29.53 -20.69
CA GLY A 65 18.02 -29.32 -19.55
C GLY A 65 17.00 -28.19 -19.72
N CYS A 66 16.94 -27.55 -20.89
CA CYS A 66 16.08 -26.40 -21.14
C CYS A 66 16.30 -25.25 -20.13
N LEU A 67 17.54 -25.07 -19.67
CA LEU A 67 17.99 -23.90 -18.93
C LEU A 67 18.39 -22.77 -19.88
N ASP A 68 18.89 -23.11 -21.07
CA ASP A 68 19.22 -22.18 -22.15
C ASP A 68 18.52 -22.56 -23.46
N ARG A 69 18.51 -21.64 -24.43
CA ARG A 69 18.00 -21.86 -25.79
C ARG A 69 19.14 -21.79 -26.82
N PRO A 70 19.10 -22.64 -27.85
CA PRO A 70 20.06 -22.52 -28.94
C PRO A 70 19.87 -21.20 -29.70
N SER A 71 20.97 -20.66 -30.25
CA SER A 71 20.91 -19.49 -31.15
C SER A 71 20.36 -19.87 -32.53
N SER A 72 20.64 -21.09 -32.99
CA SER A 72 20.03 -21.70 -34.17
C SER A 72 20.09 -23.23 -34.10
N GLY A 73 19.39 -23.90 -35.02
CA GLY A 73 19.16 -25.35 -34.97
C GLY A 73 17.81 -25.70 -34.35
N ARG A 74 17.55 -27.01 -34.19
CA ARG A 74 16.27 -27.52 -33.63
C ARG A 74 16.53 -28.52 -32.52
N TYR A 75 15.85 -28.33 -31.39
CA TYR A 75 15.84 -29.30 -30.30
C TYR A 75 14.41 -29.86 -30.16
N LEU A 76 14.30 -31.16 -30.44
CA LEU A 76 13.09 -31.96 -30.30
C LEU A 76 13.16 -32.78 -29.00
N PHE A 77 12.19 -32.59 -28.11
CA PHE A 77 11.98 -33.44 -26.93
C PHE A 77 10.77 -34.34 -27.17
N ALA A 78 10.97 -35.66 -27.14
CA ALA A 78 9.97 -36.68 -27.49
C ALA A 78 9.24 -36.35 -28.82
N GLY A 79 10.00 -35.90 -29.83
CA GLY A 79 9.51 -35.50 -31.15
C GLY A 79 8.87 -34.10 -31.23
N ARG A 80 8.87 -33.30 -30.16
CA ARG A 80 8.30 -31.95 -30.13
C ARG A 80 9.36 -30.86 -30.02
N ASP A 81 9.24 -29.85 -30.87
CA ASP A 81 10.17 -28.72 -30.91
C ASP A 81 10.02 -27.82 -29.68
N ILE A 82 11.04 -27.78 -28.83
CA ILE A 82 11.02 -27.00 -27.59
C ILE A 82 11.00 -25.49 -27.84
N ALA A 83 11.36 -25.03 -29.05
CA ALA A 83 11.29 -23.62 -29.41
C ALA A 83 9.85 -23.08 -29.37
N ARG A 84 8.85 -23.97 -29.49
CA ARG A 84 7.42 -23.63 -29.41
C ARG A 84 6.87 -23.63 -27.98
N PHE A 85 7.68 -24.03 -27.00
CA PHE A 85 7.22 -24.15 -25.62
C PHE A 85 7.26 -22.78 -24.94
N THR A 86 6.22 -22.50 -24.16
CA THR A 86 6.13 -21.37 -23.24
C THR A 86 7.09 -21.55 -22.06
N ALA A 87 7.38 -20.46 -21.33
CA ALA A 87 8.23 -20.52 -20.14
C ALA A 87 7.70 -21.50 -19.08
N ASP A 88 6.38 -21.57 -18.90
CA ASP A 88 5.72 -22.47 -17.95
C ASP A 88 5.80 -23.95 -18.36
N GLU A 89 5.77 -24.22 -19.67
CA GLU A 89 5.98 -25.54 -20.26
C GLU A 89 7.43 -26.01 -20.09
N LEU A 90 8.40 -25.12 -20.30
CA LEU A 90 9.82 -25.41 -20.02
C LEU A 90 10.05 -25.64 -18.52
N ALA A 91 9.45 -24.84 -17.66
CA ALA A 91 9.47 -25.07 -16.22
C ALA A 91 8.82 -26.40 -15.84
N TRP A 92 7.78 -26.85 -16.58
CA TRP A 92 7.17 -28.17 -16.37
C TRP A 92 8.14 -29.28 -16.71
N LEU A 93 8.81 -29.14 -17.86
CA LEU A 93 9.80 -30.10 -18.29
C LEU A 93 10.91 -30.26 -17.25
N ARG A 94 11.39 -29.15 -16.70
CA ARG A 94 12.42 -29.13 -15.66
C ARG A 94 11.97 -29.78 -14.35
N ARG A 95 10.72 -29.59 -13.90
CA ARG A 95 10.22 -30.21 -12.65
C ARG A 95 9.77 -31.66 -12.83
N ALA A 96 9.27 -32.05 -14.01
CA ALA A 96 8.62 -33.35 -14.22
C ALA A 96 9.51 -34.38 -14.92
N ALA A 97 10.36 -33.95 -15.86
CA ALA A 97 11.21 -34.86 -16.63
C ALA A 97 12.66 -34.84 -16.15
N PHE A 98 13.22 -33.66 -15.89
CA PHE A 98 14.63 -33.50 -15.56
C PHE A 98 14.91 -33.53 -14.06
N GLY A 99 16.03 -34.15 -13.68
CA GLY A 99 16.67 -34.05 -12.39
C GLY A 99 18.10 -33.55 -12.58
N PHE A 100 18.44 -32.41 -11.97
CA PHE A 100 19.76 -31.80 -12.12
C PHE A 100 20.67 -32.13 -10.94
N VAL A 101 21.87 -32.62 -11.26
CA VAL A 101 22.97 -32.84 -10.32
C VAL A 101 24.14 -31.98 -10.78
N PHE A 102 24.37 -30.87 -10.08
CA PHE A 102 25.42 -29.90 -10.43
C PHE A 102 26.74 -30.19 -9.71
N GLN A 103 27.87 -29.84 -10.34
CA GLN A 103 29.22 -29.97 -9.78
C GLN A 103 29.36 -29.28 -8.42
N GLY A 104 28.81 -28.07 -8.28
CA GLY A 104 28.86 -27.28 -7.04
C GLY A 104 27.74 -27.59 -6.03
N TYR A 105 27.03 -28.73 -6.17
CA TYR A 105 25.86 -29.17 -5.40
C TYR A 105 24.61 -28.28 -5.54
N HIS A 106 24.79 -26.96 -5.61
CA HIS A 106 23.77 -25.94 -5.80
C HIS A 106 22.59 -26.10 -4.84
N LEU A 107 22.89 -26.32 -3.56
CA LEU A 107 21.92 -26.35 -2.48
C LEU A 107 21.60 -24.93 -1.99
N ILE A 108 20.36 -24.70 -1.62
CA ILE A 108 19.91 -23.46 -0.99
C ILE A 108 20.45 -23.43 0.43
N ARG A 109 21.39 -22.49 0.69
CA ARG A 109 22.17 -22.44 1.94
C ARG A 109 21.36 -22.13 3.20
N THR A 110 20.20 -21.49 3.03
CA THR A 110 19.33 -21.00 4.11
C THR A 110 18.40 -22.07 4.66
N ILE A 111 18.17 -23.17 3.94
CA ILE A 111 17.27 -24.27 4.32
C ILE A 111 18.05 -25.57 4.54
N ASP A 112 17.47 -26.54 5.23
CA ASP A 112 18.09 -27.83 5.54
C ASP A 112 18.06 -28.84 4.37
N ALA A 113 18.61 -30.04 4.60
CA ALA A 113 18.68 -31.10 3.59
C ALA A 113 17.30 -31.59 3.16
N LEU A 114 16.37 -31.79 4.10
CA LEU A 114 14.99 -32.20 3.82
C LEU A 114 14.31 -31.20 2.87
N HIS A 115 14.30 -29.92 3.24
CA HIS A 115 13.66 -28.87 2.46
C HIS A 115 14.36 -28.63 1.11
N ASN A 116 15.69 -28.82 1.03
CA ASN A 116 16.40 -28.78 -0.26
C ASN A 116 15.88 -29.85 -1.23
N VAL A 117 15.59 -31.06 -0.73
CA VAL A 117 15.04 -32.16 -1.54
C VAL A 117 13.60 -31.87 -1.96
N GLU A 118 12.81 -31.19 -1.12
CA GLU A 118 11.41 -30.87 -1.40
C GLU A 118 11.18 -29.81 -2.48
N VAL A 119 12.15 -28.95 -2.77
CA VAL A 119 11.99 -27.79 -3.66
C VAL A 119 11.27 -28.11 -4.99
N PRO A 120 11.63 -29.17 -5.74
CA PRO A 120 10.93 -29.53 -6.98
C PRO A 120 9.46 -29.94 -6.73
N ALA A 121 9.17 -30.59 -5.61
CA ALA A 121 7.84 -31.07 -5.25
C ALA A 121 6.90 -29.94 -4.83
N VAL A 122 7.44 -28.86 -4.24
CA VAL A 122 6.71 -27.63 -3.95
C VAL A 122 6.11 -27.06 -5.25
N TYR A 123 6.93 -26.89 -6.30
CA TYR A 123 6.46 -26.37 -7.59
C TYR A 123 5.63 -27.37 -8.40
N ALA A 124 5.68 -28.65 -8.07
CA ALA A 124 4.78 -29.67 -8.60
C ALA A 124 3.41 -29.70 -7.89
N GLY A 125 3.24 -28.94 -6.80
CA GLY A 125 2.00 -28.86 -6.05
C GLY A 125 1.73 -30.07 -5.15
N ILE A 126 2.78 -30.78 -4.73
CA ILE A 126 2.66 -31.92 -3.82
C ILE A 126 2.46 -31.41 -2.39
N THR A 127 1.43 -31.93 -1.71
CA THR A 127 1.08 -31.59 -0.33
C THR A 127 2.23 -31.84 0.65
N GLN A 128 2.36 -31.00 1.68
CA GLN A 128 3.43 -31.04 2.69
C GLN A 128 3.73 -32.43 3.23
N ALA A 129 2.74 -33.11 3.79
CA ALA A 129 2.94 -34.45 4.37
C ALA A 129 3.48 -35.48 3.35
N LYS A 130 3.10 -35.38 2.07
CA LYS A 130 3.57 -36.32 1.03
C LYS A 130 4.99 -35.99 0.58
N ARG A 131 5.35 -34.71 0.48
CA ARG A 131 6.70 -34.31 0.08
C ARG A 131 7.71 -34.59 1.19
N GLU A 132 7.38 -34.29 2.45
CA GLU A 132 8.24 -34.61 3.61
C GLU A 132 8.51 -36.11 3.66
N SER A 133 7.47 -36.95 3.68
CA SER A 133 7.61 -38.41 3.73
C SER A 133 8.45 -38.97 2.57
N ARG A 134 8.29 -38.43 1.35
CA ARG A 134 9.08 -38.85 0.20
C ARG A 134 10.53 -38.37 0.26
N ALA A 135 10.77 -37.13 0.68
CA ALA A 135 12.10 -36.58 0.83
C ALA A 135 12.90 -37.32 1.91
N GLU A 136 12.27 -37.65 3.05
CA GLU A 136 12.84 -38.51 4.10
C GLU A 136 13.22 -39.90 3.58
N LEU A 137 12.33 -40.53 2.81
CA LEU A 137 12.60 -41.84 2.20
C LEU A 137 13.80 -41.77 1.25
N LEU A 138 13.88 -40.75 0.40
CA LEU A 138 14.97 -40.57 -0.55
C LEU A 138 16.30 -40.31 0.18
N LEU A 139 16.31 -39.42 1.17
CA LEU A 139 17.50 -39.14 1.97
C LEU A 139 17.95 -40.36 2.77
N SER A 140 17.02 -41.13 3.34
CA SER A 140 17.33 -42.36 4.08
C SER A 140 17.93 -43.43 3.19
N ARG A 141 17.39 -43.63 1.98
CA ARG A 141 17.99 -44.55 0.97
C ARG A 141 19.40 -44.16 0.57
N LEU A 142 19.73 -42.87 0.66
CA LEU A 142 21.04 -42.32 0.35
C LEU A 142 21.95 -42.19 1.59
N GLY A 143 21.58 -42.84 2.70
CA GLY A 143 22.38 -42.85 3.93
C GLY A 143 22.44 -41.50 4.67
N LEU A 144 21.41 -40.66 4.49
CA LEU A 144 21.28 -39.33 5.10
C LEU A 144 20.09 -39.21 6.07
N GLY A 145 19.53 -40.33 6.52
CA GLY A 145 18.38 -40.35 7.44
C GLY A 145 18.61 -39.59 8.77
N ASP A 146 19.84 -39.62 9.30
CA ASP A 146 20.18 -38.89 10.54
C ASP A 146 20.51 -37.39 10.29
N ARG A 147 20.43 -36.94 9.03
CA ARG A 147 20.92 -35.62 8.60
C ARG A 147 19.86 -34.73 7.98
N LEU A 148 18.58 -35.06 8.14
CA LEU A 148 17.45 -34.35 7.54
C LEU A 148 17.45 -32.84 7.84
N ALA A 149 17.68 -32.48 9.11
CA ALA A 149 17.68 -31.09 9.59
C ALA A 149 19.02 -30.36 9.44
N HIS A 150 20.05 -30.99 8.85
CA HIS A 150 21.34 -30.34 8.65
C HIS A 150 21.28 -29.37 7.48
N ARG A 151 21.81 -28.16 7.66
CA ARG A 151 22.01 -27.18 6.60
C ARG A 151 23.24 -27.55 5.75
N PRO A 152 23.34 -27.07 4.49
CA PRO A 152 24.44 -27.44 3.60
C PRO A 152 25.85 -27.25 4.18
N HIS A 153 26.08 -26.19 4.95
CA HIS A 153 27.38 -25.94 5.60
C HIS A 153 27.75 -26.95 6.70
N GLN A 154 26.81 -27.78 7.15
CA GLN A 154 26.99 -28.83 8.15
C GLN A 154 27.18 -30.23 7.52
N LEU A 155 27.18 -30.32 6.19
CA LEU A 155 27.29 -31.57 5.43
C LEU A 155 28.63 -31.63 4.69
N SER A 156 29.24 -32.82 4.60
CA SER A 156 30.42 -33.03 3.75
C SER A 156 30.08 -32.90 2.26
N GLY A 157 31.08 -32.69 1.39
CA GLY A 157 30.85 -32.59 -0.06
C GLY A 157 30.09 -33.80 -0.64
N GLY A 158 30.48 -35.02 -0.28
CA GLY A 158 29.76 -36.25 -0.67
C GLY A 158 28.33 -36.31 -0.16
N GLN A 159 28.08 -35.82 1.05
CA GLN A 159 26.72 -35.74 1.59
C GLN A 159 25.89 -34.69 0.86
N GLN A 160 26.44 -33.51 0.57
CA GLN A 160 25.76 -32.48 -0.21
C GLN A 160 25.43 -32.96 -1.63
N GLN A 161 26.32 -33.74 -2.24
CA GLN A 161 26.05 -34.35 -3.54
C GLN A 161 24.89 -35.34 -3.48
N ARG A 162 24.85 -36.19 -2.45
CA ARG A 162 23.72 -37.10 -2.23
C ARG A 162 22.40 -36.36 -1.99
N VAL A 163 22.41 -35.22 -1.29
CA VAL A 163 21.22 -34.35 -1.18
C VAL A 163 20.80 -33.83 -2.56
N SER A 164 21.75 -33.40 -3.40
CA SER A 164 21.46 -32.95 -4.77
C SER A 164 20.85 -34.06 -5.64
N ILE A 165 21.33 -35.31 -5.49
CA ILE A 165 20.77 -36.48 -6.18
C ILE A 165 19.37 -36.81 -5.64
N ALA A 166 19.17 -36.77 -4.32
CA ALA A 166 17.84 -36.93 -3.72
C ALA A 166 16.83 -35.92 -4.29
N ARG A 167 17.25 -34.66 -4.40
CA ARG A 167 16.47 -33.58 -5.01
C ARG A 167 16.15 -33.86 -6.48
N ALA A 168 17.12 -34.33 -7.26
CA ALA A 168 16.92 -34.70 -8.67
C ALA A 168 15.89 -35.83 -8.84
N LEU A 169 15.76 -36.73 -7.86
CA LEU A 169 14.82 -37.85 -7.85
C LEU A 169 13.45 -37.50 -7.25
N MET A 170 13.30 -36.32 -6.65
CA MET A 170 12.10 -35.95 -5.89
C MET A 170 10.83 -36.07 -6.72
N ASN A 171 10.83 -35.60 -7.96
CA ASN A 171 9.68 -35.70 -8.86
C ASN A 171 9.74 -36.90 -9.82
N GLY A 172 10.65 -37.83 -9.58
CA GLY A 172 10.83 -39.04 -10.40
C GLY A 172 12.14 -39.05 -11.17
N GLY A 173 12.70 -37.90 -11.54
CA GLY A 173 14.04 -37.82 -12.14
C GLY A 173 14.23 -38.71 -13.37
N HIS A 174 13.27 -38.72 -14.29
CA HIS A 174 13.30 -39.61 -15.46
C HIS A 174 14.53 -39.40 -16.36
N ILE A 175 15.02 -38.15 -16.43
CA ILE A 175 16.28 -37.79 -17.09
C ILE A 175 17.16 -37.11 -16.06
N ILE A 176 18.30 -37.72 -15.75
CA ILE A 176 19.27 -37.19 -14.80
C ILE A 176 20.40 -36.54 -15.59
N LEU A 177 20.55 -35.22 -15.44
CA LEU A 177 21.66 -34.45 -15.97
C LEU A 177 22.69 -34.25 -14.85
N ALA A 178 23.82 -34.94 -14.95
CA ALA A 178 24.87 -34.90 -13.94
C ALA A 178 26.12 -34.20 -14.48
N ASP A 179 26.35 -32.96 -14.03
CA ASP A 179 27.51 -32.15 -14.41
C ASP A 179 28.64 -32.34 -13.40
N GLU A 180 29.72 -33.00 -13.83
CA GLU A 180 30.90 -33.37 -13.04
C GLU A 180 30.57 -33.88 -11.62
N PRO A 181 29.75 -34.93 -11.49
CA PRO A 181 29.19 -35.30 -10.21
C PRO A 181 30.21 -35.84 -9.19
N THR A 182 31.42 -36.14 -9.63
CA THR A 182 32.53 -36.64 -8.80
C THR A 182 33.67 -35.63 -8.64
N GLY A 183 33.66 -34.51 -9.38
CA GLY A 183 34.82 -33.60 -9.47
C GLY A 183 35.18 -32.88 -8.16
N ALA A 184 34.23 -32.76 -7.23
CA ALA A 184 34.43 -32.14 -5.92
C ALA A 184 34.48 -33.16 -4.76
N LEU A 185 34.64 -34.46 -5.07
CA LEU A 185 34.56 -35.56 -4.10
C LEU A 185 35.89 -36.30 -3.96
N ASP A 186 36.10 -36.93 -2.81
CA ASP A 186 37.14 -37.94 -2.65
C ASP A 186 36.80 -39.21 -3.43
N SER A 187 37.79 -40.07 -3.68
CA SER A 187 37.64 -41.27 -4.51
C SER A 187 36.57 -42.25 -4.00
N ARG A 188 36.40 -42.37 -2.68
CA ARG A 188 35.39 -43.25 -2.09
C ARG A 188 34.00 -42.67 -2.30
N SER A 189 33.79 -41.40 -1.94
CA SER A 189 32.51 -40.71 -2.17
C SER A 189 32.14 -40.66 -3.66
N GLY A 190 33.12 -40.46 -4.54
CA GLY A 190 32.94 -40.46 -5.99
C GLY A 190 32.49 -41.82 -6.52
N ALA A 191 33.09 -42.92 -6.04
CA ALA A 191 32.68 -44.28 -6.40
C ALA A 191 31.25 -44.60 -5.95
N GLU A 192 30.86 -44.16 -4.74
CA GLU A 192 29.48 -44.32 -4.22
C GLU A 192 28.46 -43.58 -5.10
N VAL A 193 28.76 -42.35 -5.51
CA VAL A 193 27.88 -41.56 -6.40
C VAL A 193 27.75 -42.20 -7.79
N MET A 194 28.84 -42.71 -8.36
CA MET A 194 28.80 -43.41 -9.66
C MET A 194 28.08 -44.75 -9.60
N ALA A 195 28.19 -45.49 -8.48
CA ALA A 195 27.39 -46.70 -8.26
C ALA A 195 25.90 -46.38 -8.28
N LEU A 196 25.49 -45.32 -7.58
CA LEU A 196 24.10 -44.87 -7.55
C LEU A 196 23.57 -44.45 -8.93
N LEU A 197 24.35 -43.70 -9.72
CA LEU A 197 23.95 -43.32 -11.09
C LEU A 197 23.76 -44.54 -12.00
N ARG A 198 24.60 -45.58 -11.85
CA ARG A 198 24.44 -46.86 -12.56
C ARG A 198 23.19 -47.60 -12.14
N GLU A 199 22.89 -47.66 -10.85
CA GLU A 199 21.66 -48.28 -10.32
C GLU A 199 20.41 -47.57 -10.88
N LEU A 200 20.44 -46.24 -10.95
CA LEU A 200 19.36 -45.45 -11.55
C LEU A 200 19.23 -45.72 -13.06
N ALA A 201 20.33 -45.79 -13.79
CA ALA A 201 20.29 -46.17 -15.21
C ALA A 201 19.69 -47.57 -15.41
N GLN A 202 20.08 -48.54 -14.57
CA GLN A 202 19.54 -49.92 -14.61
C GLN A 202 18.04 -49.97 -14.24
N ALA A 203 17.58 -49.08 -13.36
CA ALA A 203 16.16 -48.91 -13.04
C ALA A 203 15.35 -48.23 -14.18
N GLY A 204 15.99 -47.85 -15.28
CA GLY A 204 15.36 -47.29 -16.48
C GLY A 204 15.38 -45.77 -16.57
N HIS A 205 16.11 -45.08 -15.70
CA HIS A 205 16.33 -43.63 -15.83
C HIS A 205 17.29 -43.36 -17.00
N THR A 206 17.04 -42.27 -17.74
CA THR A 206 18.02 -41.79 -18.72
C THR A 206 19.06 -40.97 -17.98
N VAL A 207 20.33 -41.35 -18.06
CA VAL A 207 21.41 -40.65 -17.34
C VAL A 207 22.35 -40.03 -18.35
N ILE A 208 22.54 -38.72 -18.28
CA ILE A 208 23.48 -37.97 -19.10
C ILE A 208 24.52 -37.37 -18.15
N LEU A 209 25.71 -37.94 -18.20
CA LEU A 209 26.85 -37.58 -17.39
C LEU A 209 27.76 -36.65 -18.18
N ILE A 210 28.11 -35.49 -17.64
CA ILE A 210 29.08 -34.58 -18.22
C ILE A 210 30.35 -34.65 -17.37
N THR A 211 31.49 -34.91 -18.00
CA THR A 211 32.77 -35.03 -17.29
C THR A 211 33.94 -34.72 -18.22
N HIS A 212 35.06 -34.26 -17.66
CA HIS A 212 36.34 -34.25 -18.37
C HIS A 212 37.20 -35.49 -18.07
N ASP A 213 36.83 -36.27 -17.04
CA ASP A 213 37.53 -37.47 -16.60
C ASP A 213 37.11 -38.71 -17.43
N ARG A 214 38.09 -39.33 -18.09
CA ARG A 214 37.88 -40.51 -18.93
C ARG A 214 37.56 -41.76 -18.12
N ASP A 215 38.08 -41.89 -16.91
CA ASP A 215 37.82 -43.05 -16.04
C ASP A 215 36.36 -43.02 -15.56
N VAL A 216 35.87 -41.83 -15.21
CA VAL A 216 34.46 -41.60 -14.88
C VAL A 216 33.57 -41.86 -16.10
N ALA A 217 33.97 -41.39 -17.28
CA ALA A 217 33.20 -41.57 -18.53
C ALA A 217 33.11 -43.04 -18.97
N SER A 218 34.16 -43.83 -18.74
CA SER A 218 34.20 -45.26 -19.09
C SER A 218 33.10 -46.09 -18.42
N GLN A 219 32.54 -45.59 -17.31
CA GLN A 219 31.45 -46.25 -16.59
C GLN A 219 30.07 -46.08 -17.24
N ALA A 220 29.93 -45.18 -18.21
CA ALA A 220 28.73 -45.02 -19.01
C ALA A 220 28.65 -46.07 -20.14
N GLN A 221 27.48 -46.27 -20.71
CA GLN A 221 27.28 -47.24 -21.80
C GLN A 221 27.67 -46.69 -23.17
N ARG A 222 27.60 -45.36 -23.33
CA ARG A 222 27.92 -44.63 -24.56
C ARG A 222 28.70 -43.38 -24.22
N ILE A 223 29.76 -43.10 -24.97
CA ILE A 223 30.64 -41.96 -24.76
C ILE A 223 30.59 -41.08 -26.02
N VAL A 224 30.23 -39.81 -25.82
CA VAL A 224 30.20 -38.78 -26.87
C VAL A 224 31.29 -37.77 -26.54
N GLU A 225 32.30 -37.66 -27.41
CA GLU A 225 33.42 -36.75 -27.24
C GLU A 225 33.15 -35.42 -27.97
N ILE A 226 33.27 -34.31 -27.23
CA ILE A 226 33.01 -32.95 -27.67
C ILE A 226 34.32 -32.15 -27.62
N ARG A 227 34.68 -31.57 -28.76
CA ARG A 227 35.84 -30.71 -28.92
C ARG A 227 35.48 -29.48 -29.74
N ASP A 228 35.90 -28.31 -29.26
CA ASP A 228 35.71 -27.02 -29.94
C ASP A 228 34.26 -26.76 -30.43
N GLY A 229 33.27 -27.17 -29.62
CA GLY A 229 31.85 -26.98 -29.92
C GLY A 229 31.23 -28.00 -30.88
N GLN A 230 31.94 -29.08 -31.23
CA GLN A 230 31.50 -30.14 -32.15
C GLN A 230 31.66 -31.53 -31.54
N ILE A 231 30.84 -32.49 -31.98
CA ILE A 231 31.01 -33.92 -31.64
C ILE A 231 32.07 -34.50 -32.58
N ILE A 232 33.13 -35.07 -32.01
CA ILE A 232 34.22 -35.70 -32.77
C ILE A 232 34.18 -37.23 -32.71
N ALA A 233 33.56 -37.80 -31.68
CA ALA A 233 33.38 -39.23 -31.54
C ALA A 233 32.07 -39.55 -30.80
N ASP A 234 31.45 -40.67 -31.15
CA ASP A 234 30.24 -41.20 -30.53
C ASP A 234 30.33 -42.72 -30.56
N THR A 235 30.78 -43.32 -29.45
CA THR A 235 31.11 -44.74 -29.38
C THR A 235 30.41 -45.42 -28.20
N PRO A 236 29.94 -46.67 -28.35
CA PRO A 236 29.59 -47.50 -27.20
C PRO A 236 30.85 -47.74 -26.34
N SER A 237 30.69 -47.74 -25.01
CA SER A 237 31.81 -47.97 -24.07
C SER A 237 32.27 -49.43 -24.06
N ASP A 238 31.34 -50.37 -24.27
CA ASP A 238 31.62 -51.81 -24.44
C ASP A 238 31.03 -52.30 -25.77
N PRO A 239 31.87 -52.61 -26.79
CA PRO A 239 31.43 -53.13 -28.08
C PRO A 239 30.83 -54.56 -28.00
N SER A 240 31.06 -55.27 -26.89
CA SER A 240 30.65 -56.65 -26.67
C SER A 240 29.40 -56.82 -25.79
N ALA A 241 28.90 -55.73 -25.21
CA ALA A 241 27.63 -55.74 -24.49
C ALA A 241 26.45 -55.86 -25.47
N GLU A 242 25.72 -56.97 -25.43
CA GLU A 242 24.45 -57.09 -26.14
C GLU A 242 23.52 -55.94 -25.70
N PRO A 243 22.71 -55.35 -26.62
CA PRO A 243 21.73 -54.35 -26.26
C PRO A 243 20.71 -54.99 -25.31
N GLN A 244 20.92 -54.84 -24.01
CA GLN A 244 20.05 -55.37 -22.97
C GLN A 244 18.62 -54.92 -23.27
N SER A 245 17.69 -55.88 -23.26
CA SER A 245 16.27 -55.65 -23.52
C SER A 245 15.78 -54.54 -22.60
N ARG A 246 15.68 -53.33 -23.16
CA ARG A 246 15.39 -52.09 -22.43
C ARG A 246 14.03 -52.26 -21.75
N THR A 247 14.01 -52.22 -20.41
CA THR A 247 12.79 -52.43 -19.62
C THR A 247 11.69 -51.46 -20.06
N GLN A 248 10.68 -51.96 -20.79
CA GLN A 248 9.64 -51.16 -21.45
C GLN A 248 8.79 -50.34 -20.46
N ALA A 249 8.70 -50.75 -19.20
CA ALA A 249 7.75 -50.20 -18.22
C ALA A 249 8.06 -48.76 -17.75
N ALA A 250 9.33 -48.35 -17.66
CA ALA A 250 9.70 -46.98 -17.27
C ALA A 250 9.57 -45.97 -18.44
N ASN A 251 9.62 -46.47 -19.68
CA ASN A 251 9.64 -45.66 -20.90
C ASN A 251 8.25 -45.24 -21.42
N GLU A 252 7.16 -45.90 -21.02
CA GLU A 252 5.82 -45.55 -21.51
C GLU A 252 5.35 -44.15 -21.08
N LEU A 253 5.77 -43.66 -19.91
CA LEU A 253 5.35 -42.36 -19.36
C LEU A 253 5.88 -41.17 -20.18
N LEU A 254 7.14 -41.21 -20.64
CA LEU A 254 7.74 -40.16 -21.48
C LEU A 254 7.71 -40.48 -22.98
N SER A 255 7.01 -41.55 -23.38
CA SER A 255 6.78 -41.86 -24.79
C SER A 255 6.12 -40.68 -25.51
N ALA A 256 6.45 -40.47 -26.78
CA ALA A 256 5.92 -39.37 -27.58
C ALA A 256 4.38 -39.36 -27.69
N ARG A 257 3.72 -40.50 -27.41
CA ARG A 257 2.25 -40.62 -27.38
C ARG A 257 1.64 -40.08 -26.10
N ASN A 258 2.25 -40.34 -24.93
CA ASN A 258 1.69 -39.98 -23.62
C ASN A 258 2.15 -38.60 -23.14
N PHE A 259 3.34 -38.17 -23.57
CA PHE A 259 3.95 -36.91 -23.19
C PHE A 259 3.03 -35.67 -23.35
N PRO A 260 2.26 -35.50 -24.46
CA PRO A 260 1.37 -34.35 -24.62
C PRO A 260 0.27 -34.26 -23.57
N ALA A 261 -0.33 -35.40 -23.23
CA ALA A 261 -1.43 -35.46 -22.27
C ALA A 261 -0.94 -35.24 -20.84
N LEU A 262 0.26 -35.76 -20.51
CA LEU A 262 0.94 -35.53 -19.24
C LEU A 262 1.34 -34.05 -19.08
N MET A 263 1.92 -33.44 -20.11
CA MET A 263 2.21 -32.01 -20.19
C MET A 263 0.96 -31.16 -19.94
N ALA A 264 -0.11 -31.40 -20.73
CA ALA A 264 -1.34 -30.63 -20.62
C ALA A 264 -1.96 -30.74 -19.21
N ARG A 265 -1.99 -31.95 -18.63
CA ARG A 265 -2.49 -32.17 -17.26
C ARG A 265 -1.60 -31.52 -16.21
N GLY A 266 -0.27 -31.59 -16.33
CA GLY A 266 0.66 -31.06 -15.34
C GLY A 266 0.96 -29.56 -15.45
N VAL A 267 0.68 -28.94 -16.60
CA VAL A 267 0.60 -27.48 -16.74
C VAL A 267 -0.72 -26.96 -16.15
N ALA A 268 -1.82 -27.72 -16.32
CA ALA A 268 -3.14 -27.37 -15.76
C ALA A 268 -3.28 -27.65 -14.25
N HIS A 269 -2.62 -28.68 -13.72
CA HIS A 269 -2.47 -28.92 -12.28
C HIS A 269 -1.52 -27.86 -11.71
N ALA A 270 -2.08 -26.71 -11.38
CA ALA A 270 -1.55 -25.84 -10.34
C ALA A 270 -2.12 -26.32 -9.01
N ALA A 271 -1.29 -26.31 -7.96
CA ALA A 271 -1.80 -26.42 -6.60
C ALA A 271 -2.89 -25.35 -6.36
N THR A 272 -3.77 -25.61 -5.40
CA THR A 272 -4.81 -24.65 -5.04
C THR A 272 -4.17 -23.31 -4.70
N PRO A 273 -4.60 -22.18 -5.29
CA PRO A 273 -3.96 -20.88 -5.11
C PRO A 273 -3.85 -20.43 -3.64
N VAL A 274 -4.70 -20.98 -2.77
CA VAL A 274 -4.69 -20.75 -1.32
C VAL A 274 -3.48 -21.41 -0.64
N ALA A 275 -3.11 -22.62 -1.03
CA ALA A 275 -1.97 -23.34 -0.45
C ALA A 275 -0.65 -22.64 -0.80
N ASP A 276 -0.49 -22.25 -2.07
CA ASP A 276 0.67 -21.50 -2.56
C ASP A 276 0.81 -20.17 -1.82
N MET A 277 -0.30 -19.49 -1.53
CA MET A 277 -0.30 -18.21 -0.83
C MET A 277 0.10 -18.36 0.65
N LEU A 278 -0.38 -19.39 1.33
CA LEU A 278 0.03 -19.69 2.71
C LEU A 278 1.52 -20.01 2.82
N GLU A 279 2.04 -20.79 1.87
CA GLU A 279 3.48 -21.09 1.81
C GLU A 279 4.31 -19.83 1.52
N ALA A 280 3.87 -18.97 0.59
CA ALA A 280 4.53 -17.70 0.30
C ALA A 280 4.56 -16.77 1.53
N VAL A 281 3.46 -16.68 2.29
CA VAL A 281 3.38 -15.87 3.52
C VAL A 281 4.30 -16.43 4.60
N ARG A 282 4.30 -17.75 4.83
CA ARG A 282 5.21 -18.39 5.80
C ARG A 282 6.67 -18.14 5.45
N ALA A 283 7.03 -18.35 4.19
CA ALA A 283 8.39 -18.09 3.71
C ALA A 283 8.79 -16.62 3.85
N ALA A 284 7.90 -15.68 3.52
CA ALA A 284 8.15 -14.25 3.71
C ALA A 284 8.35 -13.88 5.19
N TRP A 285 7.55 -14.46 6.08
CA TRP A 285 7.66 -14.24 7.52
C TRP A 285 9.01 -14.72 8.08
N GLU A 286 9.46 -15.92 7.70
CA GLU A 286 10.76 -16.45 8.11
C GLU A 286 11.91 -15.55 7.63
N VAL A 287 11.86 -15.10 6.37
CA VAL A 287 12.88 -14.21 5.80
C VAL A 287 12.95 -12.88 6.56
N MET A 288 11.80 -12.29 6.89
CA MET A 288 11.72 -11.07 7.70
C MET A 288 12.35 -11.26 9.08
N TRP A 289 12.15 -12.43 9.71
CA TRP A 289 12.68 -12.72 11.04
C TRP A 289 14.20 -12.92 11.04
N VAL A 290 14.72 -13.61 10.02
CA VAL A 290 16.17 -13.82 9.84
C VAL A 290 16.88 -12.49 9.62
N ASN A 291 16.29 -11.57 8.84
CA ASN A 291 16.90 -10.28 8.47
C ASN A 291 16.36 -9.08 9.27
N ARG A 292 16.17 -9.25 10.59
CA ARG A 292 15.53 -8.27 11.49
C ARG A 292 15.96 -6.81 11.32
N PHE A 293 17.26 -6.53 11.15
CA PHE A 293 17.76 -5.16 11.08
C PHE A 293 17.36 -4.47 9.78
N ARG A 294 17.46 -5.21 8.67
CA ARG A 294 17.03 -4.76 7.35
C ARG A 294 15.51 -4.50 7.34
N THR A 295 14.76 -5.46 7.87
CA THR A 295 13.30 -5.36 7.96
C THR A 295 12.87 -4.18 8.84
N MET A 296 13.56 -3.93 9.96
CA MET A 296 13.31 -2.77 10.80
C MET A 296 13.51 -1.46 10.04
N LEU A 297 14.58 -1.35 9.25
CA LEU A 297 14.89 -0.14 8.47
C LEU A 297 13.84 0.11 7.37
N THR A 298 13.38 -0.95 6.66
CA THR A 298 12.27 -0.81 5.70
C THR A 298 10.97 -0.40 6.37
N LEU A 299 10.66 -1.01 7.51
CA LEU A 299 9.41 -0.75 8.24
C LEU A 299 9.38 0.69 8.75
N LEU A 300 10.51 1.22 9.23
CA LEU A 300 10.60 2.56 9.78
C LEU A 300 10.08 3.64 8.81
N GLY A 301 10.46 3.57 7.53
CA GLY A 301 9.99 4.52 6.52
C GLY A 301 8.47 4.48 6.32
N ILE A 302 7.89 3.27 6.25
CA ILE A 302 6.43 3.09 6.11
C ILE A 302 5.71 3.54 7.39
N VAL A 303 6.22 3.17 8.56
CA VAL A 303 5.65 3.49 9.88
C VAL A 303 5.59 5.01 10.08
N ILE A 304 6.70 5.72 9.82
CA ILE A 304 6.75 7.18 9.93
C ILE A 304 5.77 7.82 8.94
N GLY A 305 5.75 7.34 7.69
CA GLY A 305 4.82 7.81 6.66
C GLY A 305 3.37 7.69 7.13
N VAL A 306 2.92 6.49 7.50
CA VAL A 306 1.53 6.24 7.92
C VAL A 306 1.16 6.98 9.20
N ALA A 307 2.03 6.96 10.22
CA ALA A 307 1.78 7.67 11.48
C ALA A 307 1.65 9.19 11.25
N SER A 308 2.53 9.78 10.43
CA SER A 308 2.50 11.21 10.13
C SER A 308 1.21 11.62 9.40
N VAL A 309 0.74 10.83 8.42
CA VAL A 309 -0.53 11.05 7.71
C VAL A 309 -1.70 11.05 8.69
N ILE A 310 -1.77 10.05 9.58
CA ILE A 310 -2.88 9.90 10.53
C ILE A 310 -2.92 11.08 11.50
N VAL A 311 -1.79 11.45 12.09
CA VAL A 311 -1.71 12.55 13.06
C VAL A 311 -2.04 13.89 12.38
N MET A 312 -1.48 14.17 11.20
CA MET A 312 -1.76 15.43 10.49
C MET A 312 -3.24 15.57 10.10
N LEU A 313 -3.86 14.51 9.58
CA LEU A 313 -5.28 14.53 9.23
C LEU A 313 -6.17 14.64 10.47
N ALA A 314 -5.79 14.01 11.59
CA ALA A 314 -6.56 14.08 12.82
C ALA A 314 -6.49 15.46 13.49
N ILE A 315 -5.34 16.14 13.41
CA ILE A 315 -5.20 17.54 13.82
C ILE A 315 -6.04 18.45 12.92
N GLY A 316 -5.98 18.28 11.60
CA GLY A 316 -6.80 19.05 10.66
C GLY A 316 -8.29 18.97 11.00
N ALA A 317 -8.81 17.74 11.14
CA ALA A 317 -10.21 17.51 11.52
C ALA A 317 -10.57 18.11 12.90
N GLY A 318 -9.71 17.95 13.91
CA GLY A 318 -9.96 18.50 15.24
C GLY A 318 -9.95 20.03 15.28
N THR A 319 -9.04 20.67 14.55
CA THR A 319 -9.02 22.14 14.44
C THR A 319 -10.25 22.67 13.69
N GLN A 320 -10.68 22.00 12.62
CA GLN A 320 -11.88 22.38 11.87
C GLN A 320 -13.13 22.33 12.77
N GLU A 321 -13.32 21.23 13.51
CA GLU A 321 -14.48 21.07 14.38
C GLU A 321 -14.48 22.08 15.54
N THR A 322 -13.31 22.36 16.13
CA THR A 322 -13.18 23.36 17.20
C THR A 322 -13.54 24.76 16.70
N VAL A 323 -13.13 25.11 15.48
CA VAL A 323 -13.48 26.40 14.85
C VAL A 323 -14.99 26.47 14.59
N ILE A 324 -15.59 25.42 14.03
CA ILE A 324 -17.04 25.37 13.78
C ILE A 324 -17.83 25.45 15.09
N ALA A 325 -17.43 24.71 16.12
CA ALA A 325 -18.09 24.72 17.43
C ALA A 325 -18.05 26.10 18.10
N LYS A 326 -16.88 26.78 18.04
CA LYS A 326 -16.74 28.17 18.50
C LYS A 326 -17.56 29.15 17.68
N LEU A 327 -17.76 28.91 16.39
CA LEU A 327 -18.59 29.77 15.54
C LEU A 327 -20.09 29.54 15.78
N ALA A 328 -20.51 28.31 16.04
CA ALA A 328 -21.89 27.94 16.34
C ALA A 328 -22.44 28.64 17.59
N THR A 329 -21.61 28.84 18.63
CA THR A 329 -21.98 29.61 19.82
C THR A 329 -22.28 31.09 19.54
N PHE A 330 -21.77 31.64 18.43
CA PHE A 330 -22.00 33.04 18.04
C PHE A 330 -23.18 33.25 17.07
N GLY A 331 -24.01 32.23 16.80
CA GLY A 331 -25.21 32.36 15.97
C GLY A 331 -24.88 32.76 14.51
N VAL A 332 -24.49 31.75 13.72
CA VAL A 332 -23.98 31.88 12.33
C VAL A 332 -25.07 32.28 11.31
N ASN A 333 -26.34 32.18 11.70
CA ASN A 333 -27.51 32.50 10.86
C ASN A 333 -27.93 33.97 10.91
N ARG A 334 -26.97 34.89 11.05
CA ARG A 334 -27.24 36.33 11.17
C ARG A 334 -26.48 37.15 10.14
N MET A 335 -27.18 38.08 9.52
CA MET A 335 -26.61 39.15 8.72
C MET A 335 -26.83 40.51 9.39
N TYR A 336 -26.02 41.49 8.98
CA TYR A 336 -26.13 42.86 9.44
C TYR A 336 -26.17 43.78 8.23
N VAL A 337 -27.18 44.65 8.17
CA VAL A 337 -27.20 45.78 7.22
C VAL A 337 -26.72 47.00 7.99
N ILE A 338 -25.56 47.54 7.62
CA ILE A 338 -24.91 48.65 8.32
C ILE A 338 -24.89 49.86 7.38
N PRO A 339 -25.17 51.08 7.86
CA PRO A 339 -25.03 52.29 7.06
C PRO A 339 -23.57 52.52 6.64
N GLY A 340 -23.37 53.06 5.45
CA GLY A 340 -22.09 53.33 4.81
C GLY A 340 -21.97 52.69 3.42
N GLY A 341 -21.51 53.46 2.43
CA GLY A 341 -21.26 52.96 1.06
C GLY A 341 -19.81 52.49 0.84
N ASP A 342 -19.49 52.08 -0.40
CA ASP A 342 -18.13 51.64 -0.77
C ASP A 342 -17.11 52.79 -0.84
N ASN A 343 -17.56 54.03 -0.98
CA ASN A 343 -16.70 55.22 -0.97
C ASN A 343 -16.62 55.84 0.43
N GLU A 344 -15.43 55.86 1.04
CA GLU A 344 -15.15 56.55 2.31
C GLU A 344 -15.40 58.07 2.28
N ARG A 345 -15.60 58.65 1.08
CA ARG A 345 -15.91 60.07 0.86
C ARG A 345 -17.36 60.34 0.42
N GLY A 346 -18.22 59.31 0.38
CA GLY A 346 -19.64 59.46 0.05
C GLY A 346 -20.44 60.09 1.20
N PRO A 347 -21.65 60.62 0.93
CA PRO A 347 -22.56 61.02 1.99
C PRO A 347 -22.80 59.81 2.90
N GLY A 348 -22.62 59.99 4.21
CA GLY A 348 -22.87 58.92 5.19
C GLY A 348 -24.30 58.42 5.05
N GLY A 349 -24.47 57.15 4.72
CA GLY A 349 -25.78 56.55 4.53
C GLY A 349 -26.57 56.52 5.83
N THR A 350 -27.90 56.56 5.72
CA THR A 350 -28.80 56.46 6.87
C THR A 350 -29.76 55.31 6.63
N LEU A 351 -29.94 54.46 7.65
CA LEU A 351 -30.97 53.44 7.66
C LEU A 351 -32.17 53.94 8.47
N SER A 352 -33.37 53.63 8.01
CA SER A 352 -34.65 54.04 8.56
C SER A 352 -35.51 52.83 8.95
N GLU A 353 -36.58 53.05 9.71
CA GLU A 353 -37.54 51.99 10.05
C GLU A 353 -38.20 51.38 8.77
N ALA A 354 -38.40 52.17 7.71
CA ALA A 354 -38.98 51.68 6.45
C ALA A 354 -38.07 50.65 5.74
N ASP A 355 -36.75 50.76 5.93
CA ASP A 355 -35.79 49.84 5.33
C ASP A 355 -35.88 48.44 5.97
N VAL A 356 -36.31 48.37 7.23
CA VAL A 356 -36.56 47.10 7.91
C VAL A 356 -37.66 46.32 7.20
N ASP A 357 -38.73 46.98 6.77
CA ASP A 357 -39.84 46.34 6.07
C ASP A 357 -39.41 45.80 4.70
N ILE A 358 -38.55 46.55 3.99
CA ILE A 358 -37.94 46.10 2.74
C ILE A 358 -37.11 44.82 2.99
N VAL A 359 -36.24 44.84 4.00
CA VAL A 359 -35.38 43.69 4.36
C VAL A 359 -36.23 42.50 4.82
N ALA A 360 -37.31 42.74 5.58
CA ALA A 360 -38.21 41.70 6.07
C ALA A 360 -38.99 41.00 4.95
N SER A 361 -39.20 41.68 3.81
CA SER A 361 -39.92 41.13 2.65
C SER A 361 -39.10 40.14 1.81
N VAL A 362 -37.78 40.06 2.05
CA VAL A 362 -36.87 39.23 1.27
C VAL A 362 -37.06 37.73 1.62
N PRO A 363 -37.17 36.83 0.63
CA PRO A 363 -37.21 35.39 0.88
C PRO A 363 -35.99 34.92 1.69
N ASN A 364 -36.16 33.92 2.56
CA ASN A 364 -35.15 33.41 3.50
C ASN A 364 -34.88 34.30 4.74
N VAL A 365 -35.43 35.52 4.82
CA VAL A 365 -35.39 36.34 6.04
C VAL A 365 -36.51 35.94 6.98
N THR A 366 -36.15 35.45 8.17
CA THR A 366 -37.11 35.07 9.22
C THR A 366 -37.51 36.26 10.09
N VAL A 367 -36.54 37.14 10.40
CA VAL A 367 -36.74 38.36 11.20
C VAL A 367 -35.77 39.43 10.70
N ALA A 368 -36.27 40.64 10.48
CA ALA A 368 -35.45 41.85 10.37
C ALA A 368 -35.75 42.73 11.58
N MET A 369 -34.74 43.00 12.40
CA MET A 369 -34.88 43.77 13.63
C MET A 369 -34.10 45.09 13.52
N PRO A 370 -34.76 46.25 13.70
CA PRO A 370 -34.05 47.52 13.78
C PRO A 370 -33.21 47.56 15.05
N PHE A 371 -32.05 48.20 14.93
CA PHE A 371 -31.14 48.35 16.05
C PHE A 371 -30.62 49.77 16.12
N VAL A 372 -30.73 50.39 17.29
CA VAL A 372 -30.08 51.67 17.60
C VAL A 372 -29.17 51.48 18.80
N GLN A 373 -27.92 51.85 18.61
CA GLN A 373 -26.90 51.88 19.65
C GLN A 373 -26.61 53.32 20.04
N GLY A 374 -26.50 53.57 21.35
CA GLY A 374 -26.00 54.83 21.88
C GLY A 374 -25.19 54.61 23.14
N LYS A 375 -24.57 55.66 23.65
CA LYS A 375 -23.92 55.65 24.97
C LYS A 375 -24.75 56.50 25.91
N VAL A 376 -25.04 55.98 27.10
CA VAL A 376 -25.86 56.67 28.10
C VAL A 376 -25.17 56.68 29.46
N THR A 377 -25.59 57.63 30.28
CA THR A 377 -25.22 57.68 31.70
C THR A 377 -26.36 57.08 32.52
N LEU A 378 -25.98 56.15 33.39
CA LEU A 378 -26.83 55.43 34.31
C LEU A 378 -26.60 55.93 35.73
N ARG A 379 -27.66 56.23 36.46
CA ARG A 379 -27.60 56.63 37.87
C ARG A 379 -28.59 55.84 38.71
N ALA A 380 -28.10 55.20 39.77
CA ALA A 380 -28.90 54.53 40.77
C ALA A 380 -28.39 54.91 42.17
N GLY A 381 -29.21 55.62 42.95
CA GLY A 381 -28.79 56.15 44.25
C GLY A 381 -27.59 57.11 44.12
N SER A 382 -26.47 56.76 44.76
CA SER A 382 -25.20 57.51 44.72
C SER A 382 -24.19 56.98 43.69
N VAL A 383 -24.56 55.98 42.88
CA VAL A 383 -23.66 55.34 41.91
C VAL A 383 -24.00 55.82 40.50
N ASP A 384 -22.99 56.38 39.83
CA ASP A 384 -23.05 56.82 38.43
C ASP A 384 -22.12 55.94 37.59
N THR A 385 -22.62 55.42 36.47
CA THR A 385 -21.81 54.68 35.50
C THR A 385 -22.25 55.00 34.07
N SER A 386 -21.44 54.66 33.08
CA SER A 386 -21.83 54.75 31.68
C SER A 386 -21.83 53.36 31.07
N ALA A 387 -22.84 53.09 30.26
CA ALA A 387 -22.96 51.85 29.51
C ALA A 387 -23.51 52.15 28.11
N PRO A 388 -23.17 51.33 27.12
CA PRO A 388 -23.91 51.20 25.88
C PRO A 388 -25.40 50.94 26.13
N LEU A 389 -26.27 51.66 25.41
CA LEU A 389 -27.70 51.42 25.32
C LEU A 389 -27.99 50.75 23.98
N TRP A 390 -28.70 49.63 24.04
CA TRP A 390 -29.25 48.91 22.89
C TRP A 390 -30.77 49.08 22.88
N ALA A 391 -31.26 49.85 21.91
CA ALA A 391 -32.69 49.97 21.66
C ALA A 391 -33.07 48.91 20.62
N VAL A 392 -33.90 47.95 21.03
CA VAL A 392 -34.22 46.74 20.24
C VAL A 392 -35.69 46.37 20.38
N THR A 393 -36.22 45.58 19.44
CA THR A 393 -37.62 45.14 19.50
C THR A 393 -37.80 43.89 20.36
N THR A 394 -39.04 43.43 20.50
CA THR A 394 -39.39 42.17 21.17
C THR A 394 -38.76 40.93 20.55
N ASP A 395 -38.21 41.02 19.33
CA ASP A 395 -37.57 39.91 18.65
C ASP A 395 -36.10 39.72 19.09
N ALA A 396 -35.55 40.63 19.89
CA ALA A 396 -34.17 40.60 20.34
C ALA A 396 -33.77 39.29 21.04
N PRO A 397 -34.57 38.64 21.91
CA PRO A 397 -34.18 37.35 22.49
C PRO A 397 -34.00 36.25 21.43
N LYS A 398 -34.77 36.30 20.35
CA LYS A 398 -34.69 35.36 19.21
C LYS A 398 -33.51 35.70 18.30
N VAL A 399 -33.32 36.97 17.95
CA VAL A 399 -32.26 37.42 17.03
C VAL A 399 -30.89 37.44 17.71
N LEU A 400 -30.79 37.90 18.96
CA LEU A 400 -29.52 38.00 19.69
C LEU A 400 -29.13 36.71 20.41
N SER A 401 -30.06 35.73 20.49
CA SER A 401 -29.94 34.52 21.32
C SER A 401 -29.53 34.86 22.76
N TRP A 402 -30.16 35.90 23.32
CA TRP A 402 -29.82 36.42 24.63
C TRP A 402 -31.08 36.61 25.46
N LYS A 403 -31.24 35.78 26.48
CA LYS A 403 -32.43 35.76 27.32
C LYS A 403 -32.14 36.42 28.67
N PRO A 404 -33.18 36.92 29.36
CA PRO A 404 -33.04 37.32 30.75
C PRO A 404 -32.72 36.10 31.62
N SER A 405 -31.66 36.19 32.43
CA SER A 405 -31.38 35.22 33.50
C SER A 405 -32.36 35.37 34.66
N ARG A 406 -32.85 36.60 34.88
CA ARG A 406 -33.85 36.95 35.89
C ARG A 406 -34.85 37.96 35.35
N GLY A 407 -36.10 37.88 35.81
CA GLY A 407 -37.17 38.77 35.38
C GLY A 407 -37.76 38.39 34.02
N VAL A 408 -38.29 39.36 33.29
CA VAL A 408 -38.96 39.16 32.00
C VAL A 408 -38.41 40.10 30.93
N PHE A 409 -38.60 39.72 29.67
CA PHE A 409 -38.35 40.62 28.54
C PHE A 409 -39.56 41.54 28.31
N PHE A 410 -39.34 42.74 27.78
CA PHE A 410 -40.44 43.66 27.47
C PHE A 410 -41.32 43.12 26.33
N THR A 411 -42.58 43.56 26.32
CA THR A 411 -43.64 43.07 25.45
C THR A 411 -43.93 44.03 24.29
N LYS A 412 -44.75 43.60 23.32
CA LYS A 412 -45.20 44.48 22.22
C LYS A 412 -46.08 45.63 22.72
N GLU A 413 -46.68 45.49 23.90
CA GLU A 413 -47.46 46.55 24.53
C GLU A 413 -46.52 47.62 25.12
N ASP A 414 -45.44 47.21 25.77
CA ASP A 414 -44.40 48.11 26.28
C ASP A 414 -43.77 48.96 25.14
N GLU A 415 -43.53 48.32 24.01
CA GLU A 415 -43.05 48.96 22.78
C GLU A 415 -44.05 50.01 22.25
N ARG A 416 -45.35 49.67 22.16
CA ARG A 416 -46.37 50.62 21.68
C ARG A 416 -46.59 51.80 22.61
N ASN A 417 -46.49 51.57 23.92
CA ASN A 417 -46.79 52.57 24.95
C ASN A 417 -45.58 53.43 25.34
N LEU A 418 -44.43 53.27 24.68
CA LEU A 418 -43.17 53.93 25.04
C LEU A 418 -42.82 53.74 26.53
N ALA A 419 -43.01 52.50 27.01
CA ALA A 419 -42.80 52.15 28.41
C ALA A 419 -41.33 52.32 28.81
N THR A 420 -41.09 53.01 29.92
CA THR A 420 -39.75 53.23 30.46
C THR A 420 -39.29 52.02 31.28
N VAL A 421 -39.02 50.92 30.59
CA VAL A 421 -38.52 49.66 31.15
C VAL A 421 -37.15 49.30 30.60
N VAL A 422 -36.29 48.70 31.41
CA VAL A 422 -34.90 48.37 31.05
C VAL A 422 -34.51 46.97 31.51
N LEU A 423 -33.71 46.29 30.70
CA LEU A 423 -32.95 45.11 31.10
C LEU A 423 -31.49 45.49 31.26
N LEU A 424 -30.85 44.96 32.32
CA LEU A 424 -29.44 45.23 32.62
C LEU A 424 -28.59 44.02 32.25
N GLY A 425 -27.45 44.26 31.62
CA GLY A 425 -26.36 43.29 31.50
C GLY A 425 -25.75 42.98 32.87
N LYS A 426 -25.10 41.82 32.98
CA LYS A 426 -24.56 41.31 34.25
C LYS A 426 -23.62 42.32 34.92
N ARG A 427 -22.67 42.87 34.17
CA ARG A 427 -21.65 43.82 34.69
C ARG A 427 -22.27 45.18 35.07
N VAL A 428 -23.30 45.62 34.35
CA VAL A 428 -24.01 46.87 34.68
C VAL A 428 -24.83 46.70 35.95
N SER A 429 -25.52 45.56 36.09
CA SER A 429 -26.28 45.20 37.29
C SER A 429 -25.38 45.18 38.53
N GLU A 430 -24.23 44.51 38.45
CA GLU A 430 -23.26 44.43 39.55
C GLU A 430 -22.66 45.80 39.93
N ARG A 431 -22.36 46.66 38.95
CA ARG A 431 -21.87 48.01 39.24
C ARG A 431 -22.91 48.90 39.92
N LEU A 432 -24.16 48.85 39.47
CA LEU A 432 -25.21 49.73 39.99
C LEU A 432 -25.79 49.23 41.31
N PHE A 433 -25.93 47.92 41.50
CA PHE A 433 -26.66 47.32 42.63
C PHE A 433 -25.83 46.37 43.50
N GLY A 434 -24.59 46.04 43.10
CA GLY A 434 -23.75 45.06 43.79
C GLY A 434 -24.41 43.68 43.82
N ALA A 435 -24.52 43.09 45.02
CA ALA A 435 -25.21 41.81 45.21
C ALA A 435 -26.74 41.95 45.42
N LYS A 436 -27.31 43.17 45.37
CA LYS A 436 -28.74 43.41 45.60
C LYS A 436 -29.55 43.06 44.37
N ASN A 437 -30.80 42.62 44.56
CA ASN A 437 -31.70 42.30 43.46
C ASN A 437 -32.14 43.59 42.73
N PRO A 438 -31.81 43.76 41.43
CA PRO A 438 -32.11 44.99 40.70
C PRO A 438 -33.58 45.05 40.24
N LEU A 439 -34.31 43.94 40.24
CA LEU A 439 -35.67 43.86 39.69
C LEU A 439 -36.66 44.78 40.44
N GLY A 440 -37.47 45.52 39.68
CA GLY A 440 -38.47 46.46 40.17
C GLY A 440 -37.90 47.81 40.62
N GLN A 441 -36.57 47.95 40.73
CA GLN A 441 -35.92 49.21 41.08
C GLN A 441 -35.90 50.17 39.89
N TYR A 442 -35.69 51.46 40.17
CA TYR A 442 -35.57 52.49 39.14
C TYR A 442 -34.11 52.91 38.94
N VAL A 443 -33.71 53.02 37.67
CA VAL A 443 -32.43 53.58 37.23
C VAL A 443 -32.70 54.78 36.35
N LEU A 444 -31.98 55.87 36.57
CA LEU A 444 -32.02 57.02 35.67
C LEU A 444 -31.12 56.76 34.47
N VAL A 445 -31.70 56.76 33.26
CA VAL A 445 -30.99 56.68 31.98
C VAL A 445 -31.06 58.06 31.34
N ASN A 446 -29.93 58.79 31.26
CA ASN A 446 -29.89 60.19 30.79
C ASN A 446 -30.98 61.08 31.44
N ASN A 447 -31.14 60.97 32.77
CA ASN A 447 -32.16 61.66 33.58
C ASN A 447 -33.63 61.21 33.39
N VAL A 448 -33.90 60.17 32.60
CA VAL A 448 -35.24 59.57 32.49
C VAL A 448 -35.32 58.34 33.42
N PRO A 449 -36.33 58.21 34.29
CA PRO A 449 -36.47 57.04 35.17
C PRO A 449 -36.96 55.81 34.40
N PHE A 450 -36.19 54.73 34.44
CA PHE A 450 -36.54 53.42 33.89
C PHE A 450 -36.69 52.39 35.00
N GLN A 451 -37.73 51.57 34.93
CA GLN A 451 -37.91 50.43 35.83
C GLN A 451 -37.12 49.22 35.30
N VAL A 452 -36.32 48.60 36.16
CA VAL A 452 -35.59 47.37 35.82
C VAL A 452 -36.56 46.19 35.85
N ILE A 453 -36.80 45.57 34.71
CA ILE A 453 -37.72 44.42 34.58
C ILE A 453 -37.00 43.08 34.38
N GLY A 454 -35.70 43.12 34.08
CA GLY A 454 -34.90 41.92 33.85
C GLY A 454 -33.39 42.15 33.96
N GLU A 455 -32.67 41.07 34.19
CA GLU A 455 -31.21 40.98 34.13
C GLU A 455 -30.86 39.94 33.07
N LEU A 456 -29.95 40.27 32.14
CA LEU A 456 -29.54 39.38 31.04
C LEU A 456 -28.67 38.21 31.54
N GLU A 457 -28.63 37.12 30.77
CA GLU A 457 -27.66 36.02 31.00
C GLU A 457 -26.22 36.48 30.78
N GLU A 458 -25.26 35.92 31.51
CA GLU A 458 -23.85 36.23 31.33
C GLU A 458 -23.33 35.56 30.05
N LYS A 459 -22.79 36.34 29.11
CA LYS A 459 -22.13 35.83 27.91
C LYS A 459 -20.64 35.60 28.12
N GLY A 460 -20.04 36.26 29.12
CA GLY A 460 -18.64 36.15 29.47
C GLY A 460 -17.74 36.97 28.55
N ALA A 461 -16.60 37.45 29.09
CA ALA A 461 -15.60 38.17 28.30
C ALA A 461 -14.78 37.20 27.44
N THR A 462 -15.28 36.91 26.24
CA THR A 462 -14.53 36.18 25.23
C THR A 462 -13.80 37.17 24.32
N SER A 463 -12.48 37.22 24.46
CA SER A 463 -11.53 38.08 23.73
C SER A 463 -11.47 39.55 24.18
N GLY A 464 -10.53 39.84 25.09
CA GLY A 464 -9.65 41.02 25.15
C GLY A 464 -10.14 42.47 25.02
N GLU A 465 -11.21 42.80 24.29
CA GLU A 465 -11.49 44.18 23.86
C GLU A 465 -12.95 44.65 23.97
N SER A 466 -13.95 43.79 24.19
CA SER A 466 -15.30 44.26 24.55
C SER A 466 -16.01 43.31 25.50
N ASP A 467 -16.42 43.85 26.65
CA ASP A 467 -17.25 43.17 27.61
C ASP A 467 -18.71 43.22 27.15
N ASP A 468 -19.16 42.16 26.46
CA ASP A 468 -20.52 42.08 25.94
C ASP A 468 -21.58 42.19 27.05
N ASP A 469 -21.21 41.92 28.31
CA ASP A 469 -22.10 42.00 29.48
C ASP A 469 -22.24 43.44 30.05
N ASP A 470 -21.51 44.42 29.50
CA ASP A 470 -21.60 45.85 29.82
C ASP A 470 -22.59 46.58 28.90
N VAL A 471 -23.89 46.29 29.04
CA VAL A 471 -24.92 46.90 28.20
C VAL A 471 -26.25 47.02 28.94
N ILE A 472 -27.07 47.97 28.52
CA ILE A 472 -28.50 47.99 28.86
C ILE A 472 -29.35 47.83 27.62
N MET A 473 -30.50 47.18 27.77
CA MET A 473 -31.43 46.93 26.68
C MET A 473 -32.79 47.54 27.02
N VAL A 474 -33.34 48.32 26.08
CA VAL A 474 -34.62 49.02 26.23
C VAL A 474 -35.49 48.78 24.98
N PRO A 475 -36.83 48.95 25.08
CA PRO A 475 -37.71 48.93 23.91
C PRO A 475 -37.22 49.90 22.84
N PHE A 476 -37.25 49.49 21.57
CA PHE A 476 -36.68 50.21 20.44
C PHE A 476 -37.19 51.64 20.36
N SER A 477 -38.51 51.80 20.34
CA SER A 477 -39.26 53.05 20.31
C SER A 477 -38.96 53.97 21.49
N THR A 478 -38.75 53.41 22.69
CA THR A 478 -38.42 54.18 23.89
C THR A 478 -36.97 54.66 23.83
N GLY A 479 -36.04 53.77 23.49
CA GLY A 479 -34.62 54.12 23.36
C GLY A 479 -34.36 55.13 22.24
N SER A 480 -34.96 54.91 21.06
CA SER A 480 -34.75 55.76 19.88
C SER A 480 -35.41 57.14 20.05
N ARG A 481 -36.67 57.21 20.48
CA ARG A 481 -37.44 58.48 20.53
C ARG A 481 -37.30 59.25 21.83
N ARG A 482 -37.19 58.56 22.98
CA ARG A 482 -37.23 59.19 24.31
C ARG A 482 -35.85 59.40 24.93
N VAL A 483 -34.87 58.56 24.59
CA VAL A 483 -33.51 58.63 25.19
C VAL A 483 -32.48 59.20 24.23
N LEU A 484 -32.41 58.67 23.00
CA LEU A 484 -31.37 59.04 22.02
C LEU A 484 -31.81 60.13 21.04
N GLY A 485 -33.12 60.31 20.83
CA GLY A 485 -33.66 61.36 19.96
C GLY A 485 -33.30 61.18 18.47
N THR A 486 -33.09 59.94 18.02
CA THR A 486 -32.73 59.61 16.63
C THR A 486 -33.68 58.58 16.04
N THR A 487 -34.08 58.79 14.78
CA THR A 487 -34.81 57.80 13.97
C THR A 487 -33.88 56.98 13.06
N ASN A 488 -32.60 57.34 13.01
CA ASN A 488 -31.62 56.64 12.18
C ASN A 488 -31.14 55.38 12.90
N LEU A 489 -31.20 54.25 12.21
CA LEU A 489 -30.76 52.96 12.70
C LEU A 489 -29.24 52.86 12.66
N SER A 490 -28.65 52.27 13.70
CA SER A 490 -27.23 51.92 13.71
C SER A 490 -26.96 50.73 12.79
N TRP A 491 -27.88 49.75 12.76
CA TRP A 491 -27.90 48.66 11.79
C TRP A 491 -29.26 47.95 11.80
N ILE A 492 -29.49 47.08 10.81
CA ILE A 492 -30.61 46.12 10.81
C ILE A 492 -30.00 44.73 11.02
N SER A 493 -30.46 44.03 12.06
CA SER A 493 -30.05 42.65 12.32
C SER A 493 -31.04 41.70 11.65
N VAL A 494 -30.52 40.82 10.81
CA VAL A 494 -31.33 39.93 9.96
C VAL A 494 -31.06 38.49 10.36
N LEU A 495 -32.12 37.77 10.74
CA LEU A 495 -32.07 36.33 11.02
C LEU A 495 -32.52 35.57 9.78
N VAL A 496 -31.69 34.64 9.30
CA VAL A 496 -31.97 33.83 8.11
C VAL A 496 -32.29 32.38 8.47
N ASP A 497 -33.13 31.73 7.66
CA ASP A 497 -33.58 30.35 7.89
C ASP A 497 -32.59 29.32 7.32
N ASN A 498 -32.28 29.44 6.03
CA ASN A 498 -31.40 28.54 5.30
C ASN A 498 -30.02 29.17 5.07
N LEU A 499 -28.97 28.51 5.58
CA LEU A 499 -27.58 28.93 5.50
C LEU A 499 -26.94 28.75 4.10
N ASP A 500 -27.48 27.86 3.27
CA ASP A 500 -26.88 27.49 1.98
C ASP A 500 -27.05 28.59 0.91
N ILE A 501 -28.13 29.37 1.00
CA ILE A 501 -28.49 30.43 0.04
C ILE A 501 -28.20 31.84 0.58
N VAL A 502 -27.45 31.97 1.67
CA VAL A 502 -27.23 33.24 2.38
C VAL A 502 -26.53 34.29 1.50
N ASN A 503 -25.63 33.89 0.60
CA ASN A 503 -25.02 34.83 -0.34
C ASN A 503 -26.01 35.35 -1.39
N GLU A 504 -26.98 34.53 -1.77
CA GLU A 504 -28.09 34.95 -2.64
C GLU A 504 -29.04 35.87 -1.88
N THR A 505 -29.41 35.52 -0.65
CA THR A 505 -30.20 36.37 0.24
C THR A 505 -29.57 37.75 0.44
N ALA A 506 -28.24 37.83 0.61
CA ALA A 506 -27.55 39.12 0.71
C ALA A 506 -27.74 39.98 -0.55
N ARG A 507 -27.66 39.39 -1.76
CA ARG A 507 -27.92 40.11 -3.03
C ARG A 507 -29.38 40.54 -3.15
N LEU A 508 -30.31 39.69 -2.72
CA LEU A 508 -31.74 39.97 -2.69
C LEU A 508 -32.13 41.02 -1.64
N ILE A 509 -31.31 41.24 -0.61
CA ILE A 509 -31.43 42.40 0.30
C ILE A 509 -30.88 43.66 -0.37
N THR A 510 -29.69 43.57 -0.98
CA THR A 510 -29.02 44.75 -1.56
C THR A 510 -29.80 45.38 -2.71
N THR A 511 -30.41 44.57 -3.59
CA THR A 511 -31.07 45.09 -4.80
C THR A 511 -32.29 45.98 -4.50
N PRO A 512 -33.32 45.55 -3.74
CA PRO A 512 -34.47 46.38 -3.43
C PRO A 512 -34.13 47.57 -2.53
N LEU A 513 -33.18 47.40 -1.60
CA LEU A 513 -32.78 48.49 -0.71
C LEU A 513 -31.99 49.58 -1.46
N ALA A 514 -31.09 49.21 -2.37
CA ALA A 514 -30.39 50.18 -3.23
C ALA A 514 -31.34 50.87 -4.22
N GLN A 515 -32.40 50.17 -4.68
CA GLN A 515 -33.45 50.80 -5.49
C GLN A 515 -34.24 51.84 -4.70
N ALA A 516 -34.59 51.54 -3.45
CA ALA A 516 -35.31 52.46 -2.56
C ALA A 516 -34.47 53.71 -2.21
N HIS A 517 -33.15 53.54 -2.01
CA HIS A 517 -32.24 54.62 -1.66
C HIS A 517 -31.74 55.41 -2.89
N HIS A 518 -31.94 54.89 -4.11
CA HIS A 518 -31.34 55.39 -5.37
C HIS A 518 -29.80 55.44 -5.40
N ILE A 519 -29.14 54.99 -4.33
CA ILE A 519 -27.70 54.86 -4.15
C ILE A 519 -27.43 53.65 -3.26
N GLN A 520 -26.23 53.08 -3.32
CA GLN A 520 -25.80 52.04 -2.39
C GLN A 520 -24.97 52.66 -1.27
N ASP A 521 -25.67 53.11 -0.23
CA ASP A 521 -25.12 53.77 0.96
C ASP A 521 -25.14 52.86 2.20
N PHE A 522 -25.23 51.55 2.01
CA PHE A 522 -25.21 50.53 3.05
C PHE A 522 -24.36 49.32 2.63
N LYS A 523 -23.98 48.51 3.62
CA LYS A 523 -23.28 47.23 3.43
C LYS A 523 -24.02 46.11 4.14
N VAL A 524 -24.15 44.97 3.45
CA VAL A 524 -24.70 43.73 4.01
C VAL A 524 -23.55 42.82 4.40
N TYR A 525 -23.34 42.66 5.70
CA TYR A 525 -22.33 41.77 6.26
C TYR A 525 -22.95 40.42 6.58
N ASN A 526 -22.37 39.37 6.03
CA ASN A 526 -22.75 37.99 6.32
C ASN A 526 -21.60 37.29 7.06
N ARG A 527 -21.83 36.87 8.31
CA ARG A 527 -20.83 36.10 9.07
C ARG A 527 -20.65 34.67 8.52
N ALA A 528 -21.64 34.09 7.85
CA ALA A 528 -21.49 32.78 7.20
C ALA A 528 -20.47 32.80 6.06
N ALA A 529 -20.28 33.92 5.36
CA ALA A 529 -19.25 34.06 4.33
C ALA A 529 -17.83 34.02 4.93
N SER A 530 -17.62 34.62 6.10
CA SER A 530 -16.35 34.49 6.84
C SER A 530 -16.12 33.08 7.37
N VAL A 531 -17.18 32.35 7.79
CA VAL A 531 -17.07 30.94 8.18
C VAL A 531 -16.63 30.08 6.99
N LYS A 532 -17.26 30.27 5.83
CA LYS A 532 -16.92 29.53 4.61
C LYS A 532 -15.50 29.82 4.11
N ALA A 533 -15.06 31.08 4.11
CA ALA A 533 -13.70 31.43 3.73
C ALA A 533 -12.64 30.82 4.68
N GLN A 534 -12.97 30.67 5.96
CA GLN A 534 -12.11 30.03 6.95
C GLN A 534 -12.08 28.51 6.80
N GLU A 535 -13.21 27.89 6.42
CA GLU A 535 -13.30 26.47 6.05
C GLU A 535 -12.45 26.18 4.79
N ASP A 536 -12.56 27.00 3.74
CA ASP A 536 -11.77 26.85 2.51
C ASP A 536 -10.25 26.96 2.80
N THR A 537 -9.88 27.89 3.68
CA THR A 537 -8.48 28.06 4.13
C THR A 537 -8.00 26.82 4.90
N GLN A 538 -8.81 26.30 5.82
CA GLN A 538 -8.55 25.08 6.58
C GLN A 538 -8.40 23.85 5.67
N GLN A 539 -9.26 23.72 4.66
CA GLN A 539 -9.20 22.63 3.69
C GLN A 539 -7.91 22.72 2.85
N THR A 540 -7.51 23.92 2.44
CA THR A 540 -6.26 24.15 1.71
C THR A 540 -5.05 23.73 2.55
N LEU A 541 -5.01 24.12 3.82
CA LEU A 541 -3.94 23.70 4.76
C LEU A 541 -3.92 22.19 4.96
N THR A 542 -5.09 21.57 5.13
CA THR A 542 -5.23 20.11 5.26
C THR A 542 -4.73 19.38 4.01
N MET A 543 -5.04 19.90 2.82
CA MET A 543 -4.56 19.36 1.55
C MET A 543 -3.03 19.47 1.43
N MET A 544 -2.44 20.61 1.80
CA MET A 544 -0.98 20.79 1.79
C MET A 544 -0.27 19.79 2.72
N LEU A 545 -0.77 19.64 3.95
CA LEU A 545 -0.25 18.65 4.91
C LEU A 545 -0.42 17.22 4.39
N GLY A 546 -1.58 16.92 3.78
CA GLY A 546 -1.83 15.63 3.13
C GLY A 546 -0.84 15.32 2.01
N LEU A 547 -0.47 16.32 1.18
CA LEU A 547 0.52 16.15 0.12
C LEU A 547 1.93 15.87 0.68
N ILE A 548 2.35 16.57 1.73
CA ILE A 548 3.65 16.32 2.40
C ILE A 548 3.69 14.89 2.98
N ALA A 549 2.58 14.47 3.57
CA ALA A 549 2.43 13.13 4.11
C ALA A 549 2.46 12.06 3.00
N ALA A 550 1.83 12.32 1.85
CA ALA A 550 1.90 11.47 0.67
C ALA A 550 3.33 11.35 0.11
N ILE A 551 4.09 12.46 0.04
CA ILE A 551 5.50 12.45 -0.35
C ILE A 551 6.33 11.58 0.62
N SER A 552 6.08 11.70 1.92
CA SER A 552 6.77 10.90 2.94
C SER A 552 6.52 9.39 2.75
N LEU A 553 5.31 9.01 2.37
CA LEU A 553 4.98 7.62 2.06
C LEU A 553 5.69 7.12 0.78
N VAL A 554 5.79 7.96 -0.25
CA VAL A 554 6.54 7.64 -1.48
C VAL A 554 8.01 7.40 -1.17
N VAL A 555 8.64 8.22 -0.32
CA VAL A 555 10.03 8.01 0.12
C VAL A 555 10.18 6.67 0.85
N GLY A 556 9.23 6.32 1.72
CA GLY A 556 9.17 5.00 2.34
C GLY A 556 9.08 3.86 1.31
N GLY A 557 8.26 4.04 0.27
CA GLY A 557 8.12 3.10 -0.85
C GLY A 557 9.40 2.89 -1.64
N ILE A 558 10.14 3.97 -1.95
CA ILE A 558 11.45 3.88 -2.60
C ILE A 558 12.45 3.09 -1.74
N GLY A 559 12.40 3.27 -0.41
CA GLY A 559 13.18 2.47 0.52
C GLY A 559 12.90 0.97 0.42
N VAL A 560 11.62 0.58 0.35
CA VAL A 560 11.21 -0.82 0.11
C VAL A 560 11.77 -1.34 -1.20
N MET A 561 11.64 -0.56 -2.29
CA MET A 561 12.15 -0.96 -3.60
C MET A 561 13.65 -1.26 -3.58
N ASN A 562 14.46 -0.36 -3.02
CA ASN A 562 15.92 -0.50 -3.01
C ASN A 562 16.36 -1.73 -2.19
N ILE A 563 15.72 -1.97 -1.05
CA ILE A 563 16.05 -3.11 -0.20
C ILE A 563 15.59 -4.43 -0.86
N MET A 564 14.46 -4.42 -1.55
CA MET A 564 14.02 -5.57 -2.36
C MET A 564 15.00 -5.84 -3.52
N LEU A 565 15.46 -4.82 -4.25
CA LEU A 565 16.47 -4.99 -5.30
C LEU A 565 17.77 -5.60 -4.77
N MET A 566 18.22 -5.14 -3.59
CA MET A 566 19.39 -5.71 -2.92
C MET A 566 19.16 -7.18 -2.56
N THR A 567 17.99 -7.51 -2.03
CA THR A 567 17.64 -8.89 -1.64
C THR A 567 17.56 -9.82 -2.86
N VAL A 568 17.05 -9.34 -3.99
CA VAL A 568 17.07 -10.09 -5.26
C VAL A 568 18.51 -10.35 -5.71
N LYS A 569 19.39 -9.35 -5.65
CA LYS A 569 20.81 -9.50 -6.01
C LYS A 569 21.53 -10.52 -5.12
N GLU A 570 21.35 -10.44 -3.81
CA GLU A 570 21.96 -11.39 -2.86
C GLU A 570 21.46 -12.83 -3.03
N ARG A 571 20.23 -13.01 -3.53
CA ARG A 571 19.59 -14.32 -3.70
C ARG A 571 19.54 -14.77 -5.17
N THR A 572 20.28 -14.11 -6.06
CA THR A 572 20.29 -14.44 -7.50
C THR A 572 20.54 -15.92 -7.74
N ARG A 573 21.56 -16.49 -7.08
CA ARG A 573 21.88 -17.92 -7.17
C ARG A 573 20.78 -18.84 -6.64
N GLU A 574 20.12 -18.47 -5.55
CA GLU A 574 18.99 -19.21 -5.00
C GLU A 574 17.80 -19.22 -5.99
N ILE A 575 17.53 -18.07 -6.63
CA ILE A 575 16.50 -17.96 -7.67
C ILE A 575 16.85 -18.86 -8.87
N GLY A 576 18.12 -18.87 -9.30
CA GLY A 576 18.62 -19.76 -10.34
C GLY A 576 18.38 -21.24 -10.04
N ILE A 577 18.67 -21.68 -8.81
CA ILE A 577 18.43 -23.06 -8.35
C ILE A 577 16.95 -23.41 -8.45
N ARG A 578 16.07 -22.52 -7.97
CA ARG A 578 14.61 -22.73 -7.99
C ARG A 578 14.09 -22.86 -9.43
N MET A 579 14.52 -21.97 -10.32
CA MET A 579 14.12 -22.02 -11.73
C MET A 579 14.63 -23.28 -12.42
N ALA A 580 15.85 -23.72 -12.10
CA ALA A 580 16.41 -24.96 -12.63
C ALA A 580 15.65 -26.20 -12.15
N THR A 581 15.18 -26.20 -10.90
CA THR A 581 14.29 -27.25 -10.36
C THR A 581 12.83 -27.15 -10.82
N GLY A 582 12.51 -26.15 -11.67
CA GLY A 582 11.23 -26.03 -12.36
C GLY A 582 10.20 -25.09 -11.72
N ALA A 583 10.65 -24.13 -10.90
CA ALA A 583 9.84 -22.97 -10.53
C ALA A 583 9.41 -22.17 -11.78
N ARG A 584 8.19 -21.64 -11.77
CA ARG A 584 7.68 -20.77 -12.82
C ARG A 584 8.02 -19.31 -12.51
N GLU A 585 8.05 -18.45 -13.53
CA GLU A 585 8.27 -17.01 -13.34
C GLU A 585 7.24 -16.41 -12.35
N ARG A 586 5.98 -16.85 -12.46
CA ARG A 586 4.90 -16.45 -11.54
C ARG A 586 5.13 -16.88 -10.10
N ASP A 587 5.81 -17.99 -9.84
CA ASP A 587 6.06 -18.48 -8.48
C ASP A 587 7.10 -17.57 -7.81
N ILE A 588 8.18 -17.25 -8.53
CA ILE A 588 9.20 -16.29 -8.09
C ILE A 588 8.59 -14.90 -7.89
N LEU A 589 7.78 -14.42 -8.85
CA LEU A 589 7.09 -13.13 -8.74
C LEU A 589 6.20 -13.07 -7.49
N ARG A 590 5.35 -14.07 -7.28
CA ARG A 590 4.42 -14.13 -6.14
C ARG A 590 5.16 -14.14 -4.82
N GLN A 591 6.26 -14.86 -4.71
CA GLN A 591 7.04 -14.91 -3.49
C GLN A 591 7.58 -13.54 -3.09
N PHE A 592 8.30 -12.86 -3.99
CA PHE A 592 8.87 -11.55 -3.70
C PHE A 592 7.79 -10.48 -3.53
N LEU A 593 6.69 -10.57 -4.26
CA LEU A 593 5.57 -9.64 -4.10
C LEU A 593 4.87 -9.84 -2.75
N THR A 594 4.71 -11.09 -2.31
CA THR A 594 4.14 -11.40 -0.98
C THR A 594 5.05 -10.89 0.13
N GLU A 595 6.37 -10.97 -0.03
CA GLU A 595 7.34 -10.39 0.89
C GLU A 595 7.17 -8.86 1.01
N ALA A 596 7.07 -8.15 -0.11
CA ALA A 596 6.86 -6.70 -0.11
C ALA A 596 5.51 -6.30 0.51
N ILE A 597 4.42 -6.99 0.16
CA ILE A 597 3.09 -6.74 0.72
C ILE A 597 3.08 -7.02 2.23
N LEU A 598 3.72 -8.09 2.70
CA LEU A 598 3.79 -8.44 4.11
C LEU A 598 4.56 -7.38 4.92
N VAL A 599 5.68 -6.88 4.39
CA VAL A 599 6.42 -5.76 4.99
C VAL A 599 5.53 -4.52 5.08
N SER A 600 4.81 -4.16 4.02
CA SER A 600 3.89 -3.01 4.03
C SER A 600 2.67 -3.20 4.93
N LEU A 601 2.16 -4.42 5.06
CA LEU A 601 1.08 -4.75 5.98
C LEU A 601 1.53 -4.54 7.43
N VAL A 602 2.66 -5.13 7.82
CA VAL A 602 3.21 -4.99 9.18
C VAL A 602 3.57 -3.54 9.47
N GLY A 603 4.21 -2.85 8.52
CA GLY A 603 4.57 -1.44 8.65
C GLY A 603 3.36 -0.51 8.72
N GLY A 604 2.32 -0.80 7.94
CA GLY A 604 1.06 -0.07 7.96
C GLY A 604 0.33 -0.23 9.29
N VAL A 605 0.18 -1.46 9.81
CA VAL A 605 -0.43 -1.71 11.12
C VAL A 605 0.37 -1.03 12.24
N ALA A 606 1.69 -1.19 12.25
CA ALA A 606 2.55 -0.53 13.23
C ALA A 606 2.45 1.00 13.15
N GLY A 607 2.41 1.57 11.94
CA GLY A 607 2.20 3.00 11.71
C GLY A 607 0.85 3.50 12.21
N VAL A 608 -0.23 2.73 12.02
CA VAL A 608 -1.56 3.05 12.58
C VAL A 608 -1.52 3.05 14.11
N VAL A 609 -0.97 2.01 14.73
CA VAL A 609 -0.86 1.91 16.19
C VAL A 609 -0.05 3.07 16.75
N ILE A 610 1.12 3.36 16.17
CA ILE A 610 1.99 4.47 16.61
C ILE A 610 1.31 5.82 16.39
N GLY A 611 0.64 6.03 15.26
CA GLY A 611 -0.10 7.26 14.97
C GLY A 611 -1.26 7.51 15.96
N LEU A 612 -2.00 6.46 16.32
CA LEU A 612 -3.05 6.53 17.35
C LEU A 612 -2.47 6.83 18.73
N CYS A 613 -1.38 6.17 19.13
CA CYS A 613 -0.70 6.44 20.40
C CYS A 613 -0.17 7.88 20.47
N LEU A 614 0.44 8.39 19.41
CA LEU A 614 0.92 9.77 19.32
C LEU A 614 -0.24 10.77 19.39
N GLY A 615 -1.32 10.54 18.66
CA GLY A 615 -2.49 11.41 18.73
C GLY A 615 -3.17 11.37 20.11
N ALA A 616 -3.22 10.22 20.78
CA ALA A 616 -3.73 10.12 22.15
C ALA A 616 -2.84 10.89 23.15
N ALA A 617 -1.52 10.84 22.99
CA ALA A 617 -0.60 11.64 23.80
C ALA A 617 -0.77 13.15 23.58
N LEU A 618 -1.09 13.57 22.36
CA LEU A 618 -1.38 14.98 22.04
C LEU A 618 -2.73 15.45 22.64
N ILE A 619 -3.74 14.57 22.72
CA ILE A 619 -4.99 14.88 23.42
C ILE A 619 -4.73 15.17 24.91
N PHE A 620 -3.79 14.45 25.53
CA PHE A 620 -3.37 14.70 26.92
C PHE A 620 -2.74 16.10 27.12
N TRP A 621 -2.26 16.74 26.05
CA TRP A 621 -1.72 18.10 26.06
C TRP A 621 -2.71 19.15 25.53
N ASP A 622 -4.02 18.88 25.63
CA ASP A 622 -5.11 19.79 25.22
C ASP A 622 -5.07 20.20 23.73
N VAL A 623 -4.48 19.36 22.87
CA VAL A 623 -4.53 19.56 21.41
C VAL A 623 -5.83 18.98 20.86
N ALA A 624 -6.58 19.79 20.10
CA ALA A 624 -7.81 19.36 19.44
C ALA A 624 -7.52 18.33 18.33
N ILE A 625 -7.81 17.06 18.59
CA ILE A 625 -7.56 15.94 17.67
C ILE A 625 -8.80 15.08 17.55
N ILE A 626 -9.17 14.77 16.30
CA ILE A 626 -10.32 13.91 15.99
C ILE A 626 -9.89 12.84 15.01
N PHE A 627 -9.98 11.58 15.43
CA PHE A 627 -9.61 10.45 14.60
C PHE A 627 -10.73 10.08 13.63
N SER A 628 -10.46 10.18 12.33
CA SER A 628 -11.35 9.72 11.28
C SER A 628 -11.00 8.28 10.85
N VAL A 629 -11.96 7.35 11.02
CA VAL A 629 -11.81 5.96 10.57
C VAL A 629 -11.51 5.88 9.07
N ARG A 630 -12.14 6.76 8.27
CA ARG A 630 -11.91 6.83 6.81
C ARG A 630 -10.47 7.25 6.50
N ALA A 631 -9.91 8.22 7.25
CA ALA A 631 -8.53 8.65 7.08
C ALA A 631 -7.53 7.55 7.46
N ILE A 632 -7.78 6.82 8.55
CA ILE A 632 -6.94 5.70 8.98
C ILE A 632 -6.94 4.58 7.94
N LEU A 633 -8.13 4.16 7.49
CA LEU A 633 -8.26 3.15 6.43
C LEU A 633 -7.62 3.61 5.12
N GLY A 634 -7.77 4.89 4.77
CA GLY A 634 -7.13 5.50 3.60
C GLY A 634 -5.60 5.47 3.68
N ALA A 635 -5.00 5.87 4.81
CA ALA A 635 -3.56 5.85 5.02
C ALA A 635 -3.01 4.41 4.98
N PHE A 636 -3.70 3.46 5.62
CA PHE A 636 -3.35 2.05 5.60
C PHE A 636 -3.43 1.44 4.18
N ALA A 637 -4.51 1.71 3.45
CA ALA A 637 -4.67 1.27 2.07
C ALA A 637 -3.60 1.86 1.15
N CYS A 638 -3.24 3.14 1.36
CA CYS A 638 -2.17 3.79 0.62
C CYS A 638 -0.83 3.10 0.87
N ALA A 639 -0.49 2.76 2.11
CA ALA A 639 0.74 2.04 2.44
C ALA A 639 0.83 0.65 1.78
N LEU A 640 -0.28 -0.09 1.74
CA LEU A 640 -0.36 -1.36 1.02
C LEU A 640 -0.17 -1.17 -0.49
N ALA A 641 -0.81 -0.15 -1.08
CA ALA A 641 -0.67 0.16 -2.50
C ALA A 641 0.77 0.57 -2.85
N THR A 642 1.43 1.37 -2.01
CA THR A 642 2.84 1.72 -2.15
C THR A 642 3.72 0.48 -2.11
N GLY A 643 3.49 -0.43 -1.15
CA GLY A 643 4.19 -1.71 -1.06
C GLY A 643 4.07 -2.57 -2.31
N LEU A 644 2.85 -2.67 -2.84
CA LEU A 644 2.57 -3.41 -4.07
C LEU A 644 3.30 -2.80 -5.27
N ILE A 645 3.21 -1.48 -5.46
CA ILE A 645 3.80 -0.77 -6.61
C ILE A 645 5.33 -0.86 -6.58
N PHE A 646 5.95 -0.52 -5.45
CA PHE A 646 7.40 -0.50 -5.30
C PHE A 646 8.01 -1.90 -5.16
N GLY A 647 7.25 -2.88 -4.66
CA GLY A 647 7.66 -4.29 -4.62
C GLY A 647 7.53 -5.01 -5.96
N PHE A 648 6.65 -4.56 -6.86
CA PHE A 648 6.39 -5.24 -8.13
C PHE A 648 7.58 -5.22 -9.09
N MET A 649 8.27 -4.08 -9.22
CA MET A 649 9.40 -3.96 -10.17
C MET A 649 10.57 -4.90 -9.81
N PRO A 650 11.07 -4.94 -8.55
CA PRO A 650 12.09 -5.91 -8.13
C PRO A 650 11.63 -7.36 -8.28
N ALA A 651 10.39 -7.67 -7.89
CA ALA A 651 9.84 -9.02 -8.02
C ALA A 651 9.77 -9.48 -9.50
N ARG A 652 9.42 -8.56 -10.41
CA ARG A 652 9.41 -8.82 -11.85
C ARG A 652 10.82 -8.98 -12.44
N GLN A 653 11.81 -8.24 -11.94
CA GLN A 653 13.21 -8.44 -12.33
C GLN A 653 13.70 -9.83 -11.88
N ALA A 654 13.43 -10.23 -10.64
CA ALA A 654 13.77 -11.55 -10.11
C ALA A 654 13.17 -12.68 -10.94
N ALA A 655 11.88 -12.56 -11.30
CA ALA A 655 11.16 -13.56 -12.07
C ALA A 655 11.65 -13.72 -13.52
N ARG A 656 12.34 -12.71 -14.07
CA ARG A 656 12.85 -12.71 -15.46
C ARG A 656 14.35 -12.96 -15.56
N LEU A 657 14.99 -13.34 -14.46
CA LEU A 657 16.41 -13.73 -14.47
C LEU A 657 16.60 -14.96 -15.35
N ASP A 658 17.68 -14.93 -16.14
CA ASP A 658 18.12 -16.12 -16.87
C ASP A 658 18.67 -17.14 -15.86
N PRO A 659 18.14 -18.38 -15.81
CA PRO A 659 18.62 -19.41 -14.89
C PRO A 659 20.11 -19.71 -15.01
N VAL A 660 20.68 -19.65 -16.21
CA VAL A 660 22.11 -19.92 -16.43
C VAL A 660 22.96 -18.80 -15.84
N VAL A 661 22.61 -17.55 -16.13
CA VAL A 661 23.32 -16.39 -15.58
C VAL A 661 23.19 -16.36 -14.05
N ALA A 662 22.01 -16.69 -13.54
CA ALA A 662 21.75 -16.74 -12.11
C ALA A 662 22.51 -17.86 -11.39
N LEU A 663 22.68 -19.03 -12.02
CA LEU A 663 23.50 -20.12 -11.45
C LEU A 663 24.99 -19.80 -11.48
N ALA A 664 25.43 -18.99 -12.45
CA ALA A 664 26.82 -18.56 -12.60
C ALA A 664 27.21 -17.36 -11.72
N SER A 665 26.24 -16.61 -11.16
CA SER A 665 26.53 -15.50 -10.25
C SER A 665 27.10 -16.01 -8.92
N GLU A 666 28.22 -15.45 -8.49
CA GLU A 666 28.87 -15.73 -7.19
C GLU A 666 28.26 -14.97 -6.01
#